data_AF-A0A0C2CQL2-F1
#
_entry.id   AF-A0A0C2CQL2-F1
#
_cell.length_a   1.000
_cell.length_b   1.000
_cell.length_c   1.000
_cell.angle_alpha   90.00
_cell.angle_beta   90.00
_cell.angle_gamma   90.00
#
_symmetry.space_group_name_H-M   'P 1'
#
loop_
_entity.id
_entity.type
_entity.pdbx_description
1 polymer ?
#
loop_
_entity_poly.entity_id
_entity_poly.type
_entity_poly.pdbx_seq_one_letter_code
_entity_poly.pdbx_strand_id
1 'polypeptide(L)'
;MRPGVREPEWAIQAGVWQRGPVGLLCLLAALCVLLAVPACRSKQRPEPGVGGSGDGPTPAPRLAPVSKVESADAWQDLIAQRPSAVVIRGGRVWIDLGHPSAHKHLQLAAAPSPWRLAQDVGDRRAALLVGLSGALDIPLDGALSPSLNPDTPYVPKPGEVVPDGEPPPPTRGLAMAITMRALAPDQSVTVLWEERPLANLRVSQDWERRTLSLPNDVVVTGENRLRLHFRNVAPLAPDQPSPDRDVDPAQIQVSAAIESVEVGTLAAIKAGAPDLEVGSDYVIRSLGDEVEFEVPADRSLVYYLVPPRRARLRIEVAGKGSLEVLASTDADHRNARPPVQLLAQPLRAAGRSASVDLSGYGETPTRLEIRVRSTRGQAGAVVERDANGRIERGGALFTELDIVARRTMPVDRRDRTPRDVYVLALEGVRPDDLLDGALGVLPKSPGYPAVARFLADALVFERAYTLGAAAVPAHAGLLTSVVPPGHLTVRGTFVAEGQSTLAEVLDRAGYFTSSVSANAYFSNERGLTQGFADDQILVRSNTRGNDAQKVVLGMLEEIGQRPSPRFVYGVLNDAQAPYDPPSEVLAEAGVFPPEGAPAQHRTHMWVGRVRTGKIEPDRAQLEYVRRLYRGELQVIDLALGLLLDDLTEREELDEAVIVLVGVHGEEFLEHGGAGHGSTLFEESIHVPLAIRAPKLLAPGHVQAPVDLLDLSPTLTDLLGVAYDPRWQGESLVPLIDDPQPPPRLVVSYLGDGSRAAIIGLHKFVLGPGRGRESQHFFDLAADPAELADRIADGGIALRMVRTALAWQLPEQPQWNRPRWGTGANLAPAFALDHGL
;
A
#
# COMPACT_ATOMS: atom_id res chain seq x y z
N MET A 1 42.32 60.98 9.42
CA MET A 1 42.02 61.17 7.98
C MET A 1 42.08 59.79 7.31
N ARG A 2 41.20 59.54 6.34
CA ARG A 2 41.04 58.33 5.50
C ARG A 2 42.36 57.85 4.84
N PRO A 3 42.42 56.74 4.05
CA PRO A 3 41.47 55.65 3.70
C PRO A 3 42.15 54.24 3.80
N GLY A 4 41.62 53.05 3.47
CA GLY A 4 40.38 52.55 2.86
C GLY A 4 40.63 51.23 2.10
N VAL A 5 39.55 50.44 1.92
CA VAL A 5 39.23 49.41 0.88
C VAL A 5 38.79 48.01 1.40
N ARG A 6 37.45 47.86 1.41
CA ARG A 6 36.51 46.78 0.99
C ARG A 6 36.54 45.33 1.53
N GLU A 7 35.41 44.94 2.13
CA GLU A 7 34.75 43.62 2.06
C GLU A 7 33.21 43.78 1.97
N PRO A 8 32.44 42.77 1.47
CA PRO A 8 30.98 42.71 1.57
C PRO A 8 30.52 41.71 2.66
N GLU A 9 29.62 42.13 3.56
CA GLU A 9 28.95 41.26 4.53
C GLU A 9 27.43 41.19 4.27
N TRP A 10 26.87 39.98 4.28
CA TRP A 10 25.46 39.71 4.48
C TRP A 10 25.30 39.02 5.83
N ALA A 11 24.73 39.74 6.80
CA ALA A 11 24.38 39.23 8.12
C ALA A 11 22.85 39.14 8.24
N ILE A 12 22.36 37.96 8.60
CA ILE A 12 20.98 37.71 9.00
C ILE A 12 20.84 38.12 10.46
N GLN A 13 19.97 39.10 10.76
CA GLN A 13 19.59 39.45 12.13
C GLN A 13 18.17 39.01 12.44
N ALA A 14 18.04 38.26 13.53
CA ALA A 14 16.81 38.00 14.27
C ALA A 14 16.30 39.29 14.96
N GLY A 15 14.98 39.46 15.02
CA GLY A 15 14.34 40.62 15.66
C GLY A 15 13.12 40.21 16.50
N VAL A 16 13.31 40.27 17.81
CA VAL A 16 12.32 40.23 18.90
C VAL A 16 11.28 41.35 18.75
N TRP A 17 10.01 41.10 19.11
CA TRP A 17 9.02 42.17 19.30
C TRP A 17 8.26 42.03 20.63
N GLN A 18 8.37 43.06 21.48
CA GLN A 18 7.47 43.37 22.59
C GLN A 18 6.59 44.60 22.28
N ARG A 19 5.30 44.47 22.60
CA ARG A 19 4.31 45.43 23.17
C ARG A 19 4.16 46.88 22.60
N GLY A 20 3.08 47.06 21.80
CA GLY A 20 1.99 48.08 21.89
C GLY A 20 2.26 49.56 21.50
N PRO A 21 1.23 50.45 21.38
CA PRO A 21 -0.24 50.23 21.43
C PRO A 21 -1.11 51.05 20.41
N VAL A 22 -2.43 50.73 20.38
CA VAL A 22 -3.64 51.51 19.92
C VAL A 22 -3.76 51.86 18.42
N GLY A 23 -4.85 51.58 17.69
CA GLY A 23 -6.14 50.99 18.03
C GLY A 23 -7.13 51.00 16.83
N LEU A 24 -8.35 50.53 17.14
CA LEU A 24 -9.61 50.63 16.37
C LEU A 24 -9.86 49.60 15.26
N LEU A 25 -10.46 48.45 15.59
CA LEU A 25 -11.87 48.09 15.29
C LEU A 25 -12.17 46.63 15.66
N CYS A 26 -13.41 46.40 16.14
CA CYS A 26 -14.08 45.11 16.40
C CYS A 26 -13.88 44.43 17.78
N LEU A 27 -14.46 45.06 18.81
CA LEU A 27 -15.15 44.40 19.94
C LEU A 27 -16.62 44.17 19.48
N LEU A 28 -17.45 43.23 19.93
CA LEU A 28 -17.49 42.26 21.03
C LEU A 28 -18.76 41.43 20.77
N ALA A 29 -18.81 40.16 21.17
CA ALA A 29 -19.87 39.66 22.07
C ALA A 29 -19.84 38.12 22.19
N ALA A 30 -19.39 37.67 23.36
CA ALA A 30 -19.96 36.51 24.03
C ALA A 30 -20.59 37.02 25.33
N LEU A 31 -21.90 36.79 25.55
CA LEU A 31 -22.47 36.22 26.78
C LEU A 31 -24.00 36.21 26.78
N CYS A 32 -24.56 35.25 27.54
CA CYS A 32 -25.91 35.15 28.14
C CYS A 32 -27.01 34.34 27.41
N VAL A 33 -27.11 33.05 27.77
CA VAL A 33 -28.14 32.45 28.66
C VAL A 33 -29.64 32.78 28.44
N LEU A 34 -30.41 31.69 28.23
CA LEU A 34 -31.82 31.39 28.60
C LEU A 34 -33.04 31.97 27.83
N LEU A 35 -34.03 31.06 27.64
CA LEU A 35 -35.47 31.20 27.26
C LEU A 35 -35.72 31.44 25.76
N ALA A 36 -36.67 30.81 25.04
CA ALA A 36 -37.73 29.86 25.35
C ALA A 36 -38.18 29.17 24.03
N VAL A 37 -38.54 27.89 24.08
CA VAL A 37 -39.28 27.19 23.02
C VAL A 37 -40.72 26.99 23.51
N PRO A 38 -41.77 27.30 22.72
CA PRO A 38 -43.14 27.19 23.20
C PRO A 38 -43.60 25.73 23.22
N ALA A 39 -44.27 25.39 24.32
CA ALA A 39 -44.94 24.13 24.56
C ALA A 39 -46.27 24.04 23.81
N CYS A 40 -46.59 22.86 23.30
CA CYS A 40 -47.96 22.35 23.25
C CYS A 40 -48.01 21.02 24.01
N ARG A 41 -48.72 21.02 25.16
CA ARG A 41 -49.02 19.85 26.00
C ARG A 41 -50.41 19.31 25.63
N SER A 42 -50.60 17.99 25.69
CA SER A 42 -51.38 17.30 26.76
C SER A 42 -51.55 15.81 26.41
N LYS A 43 -51.00 14.90 27.24
CA LYS A 43 -51.63 14.14 28.35
C LYS A 43 -52.43 12.90 27.88
N GLN A 44 -51.97 11.70 28.23
CA GLN A 44 -52.53 10.86 29.31
C GLN A 44 -51.79 9.51 29.43
N ARG A 45 -51.38 9.17 30.67
CA ARG A 45 -51.09 7.80 31.13
C ARG A 45 -52.42 7.05 31.39
N PRO A 46 -52.39 5.72 31.47
CA PRO A 46 -52.43 5.09 32.80
C PRO A 46 -51.48 3.87 32.97
N GLU A 47 -51.03 3.68 34.22
CA GLU A 47 -50.50 2.43 34.81
C GLU A 47 -51.66 1.65 35.51
N PRO A 48 -51.47 0.51 36.23
CA PRO A 48 -50.51 -0.61 36.15
C PRO A 48 -51.20 -2.01 36.21
N GLY A 49 -50.44 -3.11 36.04
CA GLY A 49 -50.88 -4.48 36.33
C GLY A 49 -49.72 -5.39 36.73
N VAL A 50 -49.83 -6.00 37.91
CA VAL A 50 -48.80 -6.69 38.70
C VAL A 50 -48.74 -8.19 38.42
N GLY A 51 -47.54 -8.79 38.50
CA GLY A 51 -47.34 -10.12 39.11
C GLY A 51 -46.50 -11.13 38.31
N GLY A 52 -45.41 -11.63 38.90
CA GLY A 52 -44.76 -12.87 38.45
C GLY A 52 -43.26 -12.95 38.75
N SER A 53 -42.92 -13.73 39.76
CA SER A 53 -41.61 -13.99 40.37
C SER A 53 -40.66 -14.88 39.55
N GLY A 54 -39.35 -14.63 39.69
CA GLY A 54 -38.31 -15.69 39.75
C GLY A 54 -37.70 -16.15 38.43
N ASP A 55 -36.55 -15.60 38.08
CA ASP A 55 -35.31 -16.35 37.80
C ASP A 55 -34.18 -15.34 37.50
N GLY A 56 -33.03 -15.51 38.14
CA GLY A 56 -31.89 -14.61 37.99
C GLY A 56 -31.30 -14.64 36.57
N PRO A 57 -30.55 -13.60 36.14
CA PRO A 57 -29.90 -13.65 34.85
C PRO A 57 -28.83 -14.75 34.85
N THR A 58 -29.08 -15.72 33.99
CA THR A 58 -28.27 -16.86 33.60
C THR A 58 -26.80 -16.47 33.35
N PRO A 59 -25.80 -17.26 33.79
CA PRO A 59 -24.42 -17.02 33.42
C PRO A 59 -24.23 -17.14 31.90
N ALA A 60 -23.34 -16.29 31.38
CA ALA A 60 -22.96 -16.22 29.97
C ALA A 60 -22.72 -17.61 29.34
N PRO A 61 -23.06 -17.81 28.05
CA PRO A 61 -22.91 -19.10 27.41
C PRO A 61 -21.45 -19.53 27.41
N ARG A 62 -21.16 -20.69 28.02
CA ARG A 62 -19.90 -21.41 27.81
C ARG A 62 -19.82 -21.80 26.34
N LEU A 63 -18.89 -21.19 25.61
CA LEU A 63 -18.57 -21.57 24.24
C LEU A 63 -18.14 -23.04 24.22
N ALA A 64 -18.83 -23.84 23.41
CA ALA A 64 -18.49 -25.23 23.14
C ALA A 64 -17.14 -25.33 22.41
N PRO A 65 -16.41 -26.45 22.53
CA PRO A 65 -15.18 -26.66 21.77
C PRO A 65 -15.52 -26.73 20.28
N VAL A 66 -14.99 -25.80 19.47
CA VAL A 66 -15.18 -25.84 18.02
C VAL A 66 -14.36 -27.00 17.45
N SER A 67 -15.09 -28.06 17.13
CA SER A 67 -14.71 -29.15 16.26
C SER A 67 -14.46 -28.68 14.83
N LYS A 68 -13.42 -29.23 14.18
CA LYS A 68 -13.18 -29.28 12.71
C LYS A 68 -13.60 -28.04 11.92
N VAL A 69 -12.63 -27.16 11.66
CA VAL A 69 -12.75 -26.18 10.57
C VAL A 69 -12.32 -26.86 9.26
N GLU A 70 -13.30 -27.20 8.42
CA GLU A 70 -13.11 -27.38 6.98
C GLU A 70 -13.63 -26.12 6.26
N SER A 71 -13.05 -24.94 6.53
CA SER A 71 -13.36 -23.75 5.71
C SER A 71 -12.34 -23.64 4.57
N ALA A 72 -12.88 -23.58 3.35
CA ALA A 72 -12.16 -23.04 2.20
C ALA A 72 -12.50 -21.56 2.15
N ASP A 73 -11.89 -20.76 3.03
CA ASP A 73 -12.06 -19.32 2.96
C ASP A 73 -11.46 -18.85 1.63
N ALA A 74 -12.29 -18.23 0.80
CA ALA A 74 -11.85 -17.67 -0.47
C ALA A 74 -10.77 -16.63 -0.19
N TRP A 75 -9.63 -16.79 -0.85
CA TRP A 75 -8.42 -16.04 -0.54
C TRP A 75 -8.28 -14.80 -1.40
N GLN A 76 -8.74 -14.87 -2.65
CA GLN A 76 -8.84 -13.75 -3.58
C GLN A 76 -10.10 -13.92 -4.42
N ASP A 77 -11.05 -13.02 -4.24
CA ASP A 77 -12.21 -12.90 -5.11
C ASP A 77 -11.81 -12.09 -6.36
N LEU A 78 -11.81 -12.73 -7.53
CA LEU A 78 -11.46 -12.06 -8.79
C LEU A 78 -12.64 -11.23 -9.35
N ILE A 79 -13.87 -11.52 -8.95
CA ILE A 79 -15.03 -10.69 -9.26
C ILE A 79 -14.87 -9.33 -8.57
N ALA A 80 -14.54 -9.32 -7.28
CA ALA A 80 -14.26 -8.10 -6.53
C ALA A 80 -13.05 -7.34 -7.08
N GLN A 81 -12.02 -8.06 -7.56
CA GLN A 81 -10.80 -7.48 -8.11
C GLN A 81 -10.89 -7.05 -9.58
N ARG A 82 -12.06 -7.16 -10.25
CA ARG A 82 -12.19 -6.71 -11.65
C ARG A 82 -11.67 -5.30 -11.93
N PRO A 83 -11.70 -4.30 -11.02
CA PRO A 83 -11.17 -2.98 -11.36
C PRO A 83 -9.68 -3.08 -11.68
N SER A 84 -8.95 -3.97 -11.00
CA SER A 84 -7.54 -4.31 -11.25
C SER A 84 -7.31 -5.12 -12.53
N ALA A 85 -8.33 -5.78 -13.08
CA ALA A 85 -8.20 -6.65 -14.24
C ALA A 85 -7.94 -5.86 -15.53
N VAL A 86 -6.95 -6.30 -16.32
CA VAL A 86 -6.72 -5.78 -17.67
C VAL A 86 -7.64 -6.50 -18.63
N VAL A 87 -8.39 -5.74 -19.43
CA VAL A 87 -9.36 -6.31 -20.37
C VAL A 87 -8.73 -6.46 -21.75
N ILE A 88 -8.88 -7.65 -22.33
CA ILE A 88 -8.49 -7.94 -23.70
C ILE A 88 -9.75 -8.07 -24.55
N ARG A 89 -9.86 -7.26 -25.62
CA ARG A 89 -10.95 -7.31 -26.61
C ARG A 89 -10.42 -7.81 -27.94
N GLY A 90 -10.96 -8.91 -28.46
CA GLY A 90 -10.57 -9.43 -29.78
C GLY A 90 -9.06 -9.62 -29.95
N GLY A 91 -8.37 -10.05 -28.89
CA GLY A 91 -6.92 -10.24 -28.88
C GLY A 91 -6.08 -8.96 -28.75
N ARG A 92 -6.63 -7.86 -28.24
CA ARG A 92 -5.94 -6.59 -28.04
C ARG A 92 -6.10 -6.13 -26.59
N VAL A 93 -5.06 -5.53 -26.01
CA VAL A 93 -5.24 -4.70 -24.81
C VAL A 93 -6.04 -3.48 -25.23
N TRP A 94 -7.18 -3.27 -24.56
CA TRP A 94 -8.05 -2.13 -24.82
C TRP A 94 -8.11 -1.27 -23.56
N ILE A 95 -7.52 -0.08 -23.62
CA ILE A 95 -7.58 0.90 -22.53
C ILE A 95 -8.71 1.87 -22.85
N ASP A 96 -9.85 1.68 -22.19
CA ASP A 96 -11.02 2.54 -22.30
C ASP A 96 -10.92 3.71 -21.31
N LEU A 97 -10.48 4.86 -21.83
CA LEU A 97 -10.25 6.07 -21.02
C LEU A 97 -11.56 6.78 -20.65
N GLY A 98 -12.69 6.37 -21.24
CA GLY A 98 -14.03 6.73 -20.81
C GLY A 98 -14.47 6.02 -19.52
N HIS A 99 -13.67 5.07 -19.02
CA HIS A 99 -14.00 4.26 -17.83
C HIS A 99 -13.02 4.52 -16.66
N PRO A 100 -13.50 4.62 -15.40
CA PRO A 100 -12.63 4.82 -14.23
C PRO A 100 -11.57 3.73 -14.02
N SER A 101 -11.86 2.49 -14.44
CA SER A 101 -10.92 1.36 -14.33
C SER A 101 -9.65 1.51 -15.19
N ALA A 102 -9.56 2.52 -16.06
CA ALA A 102 -8.33 2.87 -16.75
C ALA A 102 -7.27 3.47 -15.81
N HIS A 103 -7.60 3.80 -14.56
CA HIS A 103 -6.67 4.38 -13.59
C HIS A 103 -5.38 3.56 -13.42
N LYS A 104 -5.47 2.22 -13.43
CA LYS A 104 -4.31 1.31 -13.35
C LYS A 104 -3.33 1.40 -14.53
N HIS A 105 -3.74 2.01 -15.63
CA HIS A 105 -2.91 2.29 -16.80
C HIS A 105 -2.35 3.70 -16.78
N LEU A 106 -2.74 4.57 -15.85
CA LEU A 106 -2.16 5.89 -15.75
C LEU A 106 -0.79 5.81 -15.08
N GLN A 107 0.11 6.68 -15.53
CA GLN A 107 1.38 6.87 -14.83
C GLN A 107 1.11 7.35 -13.39
N LEU A 108 1.64 6.61 -12.41
CA LEU A 108 1.62 7.04 -11.01
C LEU A 108 2.61 8.19 -10.81
N ALA A 109 2.16 9.24 -10.09
CA ALA A 109 2.96 10.40 -9.73
C ALA A 109 2.48 10.98 -8.38
N ALA A 110 3.38 11.67 -7.67
CA ALA A 110 3.08 12.32 -6.39
C ALA A 110 2.26 13.63 -6.52
N ALA A 111 2.05 14.12 -7.74
CA ALA A 111 1.28 15.32 -8.07
C ALA A 111 0.08 14.92 -8.94
N PRO A 112 -1.02 15.70 -8.99
CA PRO A 112 -2.26 15.24 -9.63
C PRO A 112 -1.98 14.79 -11.06
N SER A 113 -2.54 13.63 -11.42
CA SER A 113 -2.43 13.07 -12.76
C SER A 113 -2.85 14.11 -13.81
N PRO A 114 -2.22 14.18 -15.00
CA PRO A 114 -2.72 15.04 -16.07
C PRO A 114 -4.02 14.50 -16.70
N TRP A 115 -4.38 13.26 -16.40
CA TRP A 115 -5.58 12.63 -16.92
C TRP A 115 -6.78 12.88 -16.02
N ARG A 116 -7.91 13.25 -16.61
CA ARG A 116 -9.23 13.23 -15.98
C ARG A 116 -10.05 12.18 -16.70
N LEU A 117 -10.12 10.99 -16.13
CA LEU A 117 -10.82 9.85 -16.72
C LEU A 117 -12.33 10.08 -16.73
N ALA A 118 -13.02 9.35 -17.61
CA ALA A 118 -14.47 9.17 -17.52
C ALA A 118 -15.24 10.51 -17.51
N GLN A 119 -14.92 11.39 -18.46
CA GLN A 119 -15.53 12.69 -18.68
C GLN A 119 -16.48 12.62 -19.88
N ASP A 120 -17.54 13.42 -19.86
CA ASP A 120 -18.48 13.54 -20.99
C ASP A 120 -17.93 14.53 -22.01
N VAL A 121 -17.66 14.05 -23.23
CA VAL A 121 -17.11 14.85 -24.33
C VAL A 121 -17.98 14.69 -25.58
N GLY A 122 -19.04 15.50 -25.65
CA GLY A 122 -20.06 15.38 -26.69
C GLY A 122 -20.93 14.15 -26.43
N ASP A 123 -20.99 13.23 -27.40
CA ASP A 123 -21.74 11.97 -27.34
C ASP A 123 -20.91 10.80 -26.80
N ARG A 124 -19.66 11.03 -26.38
CA ARG A 124 -18.74 9.98 -25.92
C ARG A 124 -18.22 10.21 -24.51
N ARG A 125 -17.90 9.12 -23.83
CA ARG A 125 -17.11 9.11 -22.59
C ARG A 125 -15.63 8.99 -22.96
N ALA A 126 -14.79 9.86 -22.42
CA ALA A 126 -13.36 9.90 -22.71
C ALA A 126 -12.55 10.44 -21.54
N ALA A 127 -11.23 10.36 -21.60
CA ALA A 127 -10.39 11.13 -20.69
C ALA A 127 -10.04 12.49 -21.28
N LEU A 128 -10.15 13.54 -20.47
CA LEU A 128 -9.55 14.84 -20.77
C LEU A 128 -8.08 14.81 -20.38
N LEU A 129 -7.24 15.33 -21.26
CA LEU A 129 -5.83 15.55 -20.95
C LEU A 129 -5.60 17.02 -20.58
N VAL A 130 -5.34 17.26 -19.30
CA VAL A 130 -5.00 18.56 -18.73
C VAL A 130 -3.52 18.84 -18.96
N GLY A 131 -3.21 19.99 -19.53
CA GLY A 131 -1.87 20.35 -19.98
C GLY A 131 -1.48 19.71 -21.31
N LEU A 132 -0.18 19.68 -21.58
CA LEU A 132 0.38 19.29 -22.88
C LEU A 132 0.70 17.79 -22.99
N SER A 133 0.73 17.04 -21.88
CA SER A 133 1.23 15.66 -21.93
C SER A 133 0.60 14.75 -20.90
N GLY A 134 0.37 13.51 -21.33
CA GLY A 134 -0.05 12.41 -20.48
C GLY A 134 0.60 11.12 -20.92
N ALA A 135 0.88 10.25 -19.95
CA ALA A 135 1.44 8.93 -20.20
C ALA A 135 0.51 7.83 -19.69
N LEU A 136 0.54 6.69 -20.38
CA LEU A 136 -0.15 5.46 -20.05
C LEU A 136 0.87 4.32 -20.02
N ASP A 137 0.72 3.42 -19.06
CA ASP A 137 1.47 2.17 -18.95
C ASP A 137 0.61 1.00 -19.46
N ILE A 138 1.10 0.34 -20.50
CA ILE A 138 0.43 -0.67 -21.30
C ILE A 138 1.16 -2.02 -21.09
N PRO A 139 0.50 -3.02 -20.50
CA PRO A 139 1.09 -4.34 -20.35
C PRO A 139 1.07 -5.10 -21.68
N LEU A 140 2.24 -5.50 -22.17
CA LEU A 140 2.40 -6.32 -23.37
C LEU A 140 3.05 -7.65 -22.99
N ASP A 141 2.20 -8.61 -22.66
CA ASP A 141 2.57 -9.91 -22.15
C ASP A 141 1.59 -11.01 -22.60
N GLY A 142 1.79 -12.24 -22.13
CA GLY A 142 1.04 -13.40 -22.62
C GLY A 142 1.10 -13.52 -24.14
N ALA A 143 -0.06 -13.62 -24.80
CA ALA A 143 -0.14 -13.71 -26.26
C ALA A 143 0.31 -12.44 -27.01
N LEU A 144 0.38 -11.29 -26.32
CA LEU A 144 0.84 -10.01 -26.85
C LEU A 144 2.30 -9.71 -26.51
N SER A 145 3.03 -10.66 -25.91
CA SER A 145 4.47 -10.50 -25.74
C SER A 145 5.14 -10.26 -27.10
N PRO A 146 6.06 -9.27 -27.21
CA PRO A 146 6.81 -9.00 -28.44
C PRO A 146 7.54 -10.21 -28.99
N SER A 147 8.04 -11.08 -28.10
CA SER A 147 8.74 -12.31 -28.47
C SER A 147 7.89 -13.30 -29.28
N LEU A 148 6.57 -13.27 -29.11
CA LEU A 148 5.61 -14.08 -29.86
C LEU A 148 5.10 -13.39 -31.14
N ASN A 149 5.42 -12.11 -31.33
CA ASN A 149 4.90 -11.26 -32.41
C ASN A 149 6.03 -10.52 -33.17
N PRO A 150 7.04 -11.21 -33.74
CA PRO A 150 8.20 -10.58 -34.38
C PRO A 150 7.82 -9.82 -35.67
N ASP A 151 8.57 -8.79 -36.09
CA ASP A 151 8.24 -7.91 -37.24
C ASP A 151 8.34 -8.59 -38.63
N THR A 152 8.52 -9.90 -38.66
CA THR A 152 8.84 -10.62 -39.89
C THR A 152 7.59 -10.81 -40.76
N PRO A 153 7.63 -10.47 -42.06
CA PRO A 153 6.63 -10.96 -42.99
C PRO A 153 6.66 -12.50 -42.95
N TYR A 154 5.49 -13.12 -42.86
CA TYR A 154 5.39 -14.58 -42.88
C TYR A 154 6.00 -15.13 -44.18
N VAL A 155 7.00 -16.02 -44.05
CA VAL A 155 7.59 -16.76 -45.16
C VAL A 155 7.22 -18.23 -44.95
N PRO A 156 6.40 -18.85 -45.83
CA PRO A 156 6.03 -20.26 -45.69
C PRO A 156 7.28 -21.15 -45.78
N LYS A 157 7.31 -22.22 -45.01
CA LYS A 157 8.40 -23.21 -45.10
C LYS A 157 8.36 -23.89 -46.48
N PRO A 158 9.50 -24.33 -47.03
CA PRO A 158 9.50 -25.09 -48.28
C PRO A 158 8.58 -26.32 -48.18
N GLY A 159 7.51 -26.35 -48.98
CA GLY A 159 6.49 -27.43 -48.97
C GLY A 159 5.23 -27.14 -48.15
N GLU A 160 5.13 -25.99 -47.49
CA GLU A 160 3.90 -25.55 -46.81
C GLU A 160 2.88 -25.05 -47.85
N VAL A 161 1.79 -25.81 -48.03
CA VAL A 161 0.69 -25.44 -48.93
C VAL A 161 -0.28 -24.55 -48.16
N VAL A 162 -0.32 -23.26 -48.49
CA VAL A 162 -1.39 -22.36 -48.03
C VAL A 162 -2.63 -22.69 -48.88
N PRO A 163 -3.76 -23.11 -48.26
CA PRO A 163 -4.96 -23.48 -49.01
C PRO A 163 -5.48 -22.32 -49.87
N ASP A 164 -5.85 -22.61 -51.13
CA ASP A 164 -6.46 -21.62 -52.03
C ASP A 164 -7.77 -21.09 -51.40
N GLY A 165 -7.79 -19.80 -51.10
CA GLY A 165 -8.94 -19.10 -50.49
C GLY A 165 -8.80 -18.75 -49.00
N GLU A 166 -7.76 -19.23 -48.30
CA GLU A 166 -7.42 -18.73 -46.97
C GLU A 166 -6.54 -17.47 -47.07
N PRO A 167 -6.82 -16.40 -46.28
CA PRO A 167 -5.98 -15.21 -46.27
C PRO A 167 -4.56 -15.58 -45.86
N PRO A 168 -3.52 -14.95 -46.45
CA PRO A 168 -2.14 -15.20 -46.07
C PRO A 168 -1.97 -15.00 -44.56
N PRO A 169 -1.13 -15.79 -43.88
CA PRO A 169 -0.90 -15.62 -42.46
C PRO A 169 -0.46 -14.18 -42.19
N PRO A 170 -0.99 -13.55 -41.14
CA PRO A 170 -0.79 -12.13 -40.92
C PRO A 170 0.70 -11.80 -40.83
N THR A 171 1.07 -10.64 -41.39
CA THR A 171 2.33 -9.97 -41.04
C THR A 171 2.45 -9.96 -39.52
N ARG A 172 3.49 -10.62 -39.00
CA ARG A 172 3.77 -10.64 -37.57
C ARG A 172 4.32 -9.26 -37.18
N GLY A 173 3.97 -8.80 -35.99
CA GLY A 173 4.26 -7.44 -35.53
C GLY A 173 3.10 -6.87 -34.71
N LEU A 174 3.43 -5.97 -33.79
CA LEU A 174 2.45 -5.27 -32.97
C LEU A 174 2.08 -3.92 -33.62
N ALA A 175 0.91 -3.42 -33.29
CA ALA A 175 0.42 -2.13 -33.69
C ALA A 175 -0.45 -1.53 -32.58
N MET A 176 -0.65 -0.23 -32.68
CA MET A 176 -1.50 0.53 -31.78
C MET A 176 -2.54 1.31 -32.58
N ALA A 177 -3.73 1.46 -32.03
CA ALA A 177 -4.67 2.48 -32.44
C ALA A 177 -5.00 3.41 -31.28
N ILE A 178 -5.16 4.69 -31.58
CA ILE A 178 -5.60 5.69 -30.61
C ILE A 178 -6.82 6.41 -31.19
N THR A 179 -7.90 6.45 -30.42
CA THR A 179 -9.11 7.19 -30.78
C THR A 179 -9.16 8.47 -29.96
N MET A 180 -9.06 9.62 -30.63
CA MET A 180 -8.91 10.92 -29.99
C MET A 180 -9.57 12.03 -30.80
N ARG A 181 -9.77 13.19 -30.15
CA ARG A 181 -10.08 14.46 -30.80
C ARG A 181 -9.35 15.61 -30.12
N ALA A 182 -9.05 16.65 -30.88
CA ALA A 182 -8.45 17.87 -30.35
C ALA A 182 -9.49 18.71 -29.61
N LEU A 183 -9.08 19.31 -28.49
CA LEU A 183 -9.86 20.33 -27.77
C LEU A 183 -9.30 21.74 -27.97
N ALA A 184 -8.04 21.84 -28.39
CA ALA A 184 -7.43 23.08 -28.86
C ALA A 184 -7.41 23.15 -30.41
N PRO A 185 -7.49 24.35 -31.01
CA PRO A 185 -7.36 24.50 -32.47
C PRO A 185 -5.93 24.20 -32.97
N ASP A 186 -5.80 23.93 -34.28
CA ASP A 186 -4.53 23.69 -34.98
C ASP A 186 -3.60 22.68 -34.30
N GLN A 187 -4.21 21.60 -33.80
CA GLN A 187 -3.54 20.67 -32.90
C GLN A 187 -2.68 19.63 -33.65
N SER A 188 -1.57 19.27 -33.01
CA SER A 188 -0.77 18.10 -33.37
C SER A 188 -0.33 17.34 -32.12
N VAL A 189 -0.16 16.03 -32.24
CA VAL A 189 0.34 15.15 -31.19
C VAL A 189 1.62 14.46 -31.64
N THR A 190 2.66 14.55 -30.81
CA THR A 190 3.81 13.67 -30.89
C THR A 190 3.50 12.44 -30.03
N VAL A 191 3.47 11.28 -30.67
CA VAL A 191 3.27 9.98 -30.01
C VAL A 191 4.64 9.42 -29.71
N LEU A 192 4.94 9.18 -28.44
CA LEU A 192 6.18 8.57 -27.99
C LEU A 192 5.91 7.19 -27.38
N TRP A 193 6.74 6.23 -27.72
CA TRP A 193 6.76 4.89 -27.14
C TRP A 193 8.10 4.68 -26.44
N GLU A 194 8.10 4.35 -25.15
CA GLU A 194 9.33 4.29 -24.33
C GLU A 194 10.19 5.56 -24.49
N GLU A 195 9.53 6.73 -24.46
CA GLU A 195 10.15 8.06 -24.66
C GLU A 195 10.81 8.28 -26.03
N ARG A 196 10.66 7.35 -26.99
CA ARG A 196 11.13 7.49 -28.37
C ARG A 196 9.99 7.97 -29.27
N PRO A 197 10.19 9.02 -30.10
CA PRO A 197 9.17 9.47 -31.04
C PRO A 197 8.80 8.37 -32.05
N LEU A 198 7.52 8.00 -32.08
CA LEU A 198 6.96 7.03 -33.02
C LEU A 198 6.29 7.73 -34.21
N ALA A 199 5.53 8.80 -33.95
CA ALA A 199 4.83 9.57 -34.98
C ALA A 199 4.54 11.01 -34.52
N ASN A 200 4.36 11.90 -35.49
CA ASN A 200 3.77 13.22 -35.27
C ASN A 200 2.53 13.35 -36.16
N LEU A 201 1.37 13.54 -35.55
CA LEU A 201 0.06 13.49 -36.20
C LEU A 201 -0.65 14.82 -36.05
N ARG A 202 -1.30 15.31 -37.10
CA ARG A 202 -2.33 16.36 -36.95
C ARG A 202 -3.60 15.71 -36.41
N VAL A 203 -4.25 16.40 -35.46
CA VAL A 203 -5.47 15.91 -34.81
C VAL A 203 -6.61 16.88 -35.11
N SER A 204 -7.71 16.38 -35.66
CA SER A 204 -8.90 17.19 -35.92
C SER A 204 -9.73 17.43 -34.67
N GLN A 205 -10.66 18.38 -34.74
CA GLN A 205 -11.70 18.53 -33.71
C GLN A 205 -12.78 17.44 -33.81
N ASP A 206 -12.86 16.70 -34.92
CA ASP A 206 -13.67 15.49 -35.04
C ASP A 206 -12.96 14.29 -34.41
N TRP A 207 -13.74 13.31 -33.96
CA TRP A 207 -13.23 12.03 -33.47
C TRP A 207 -12.56 11.26 -34.60
N GLU A 208 -11.30 10.88 -34.40
CA GLU A 208 -10.52 10.10 -35.36
C GLU A 208 -9.81 8.93 -34.68
N ARG A 209 -9.74 7.78 -35.38
CA ARG A 209 -8.95 6.62 -34.98
C ARG A 209 -7.66 6.57 -35.80
N ARG A 210 -6.53 6.80 -35.15
CA ARG A 210 -5.19 6.78 -35.77
C ARG A 210 -4.48 5.46 -35.48
N THR A 211 -3.97 4.80 -36.51
CA THR A 211 -3.23 3.52 -36.39
C THR A 211 -1.74 3.72 -36.63
N LEU A 212 -0.92 3.11 -35.78
CA LEU A 212 0.55 3.17 -35.81
C LEU A 212 1.12 1.75 -35.69
N SER A 213 2.17 1.42 -36.43
CA SER A 213 2.91 0.17 -36.20
C SER A 213 3.81 0.33 -34.98
N LEU A 214 4.04 -0.74 -34.22
CA LEU A 214 4.96 -0.76 -33.08
C LEU A 214 6.16 -1.66 -33.44
N PRO A 215 7.32 -1.07 -33.78
CA PRO A 215 8.53 -1.84 -34.09
C PRO A 215 9.01 -2.67 -32.89
N ASN A 216 9.37 -3.93 -33.10
CA ASN A 216 9.76 -4.81 -32.00
C ASN A 216 11.07 -4.41 -31.31
N ASP A 217 11.92 -3.59 -31.94
CA ASP A 217 13.14 -3.06 -31.33
C ASP A 217 12.88 -1.98 -30.28
N VAL A 218 11.65 -1.46 -30.20
CA VAL A 218 11.22 -0.47 -29.18
C VAL A 218 10.19 -1.01 -28.18
N VAL A 219 9.70 -2.24 -28.37
CA VAL A 219 8.69 -2.84 -27.49
C VAL A 219 9.33 -3.90 -26.60
N VAL A 220 9.02 -3.86 -25.30
CA VAL A 220 9.51 -4.83 -24.31
C VAL A 220 8.39 -5.73 -23.82
N THR A 221 8.74 -6.89 -23.26
CA THR A 221 7.72 -7.72 -22.58
C THR A 221 7.39 -7.12 -21.23
N GLY A 222 6.11 -7.06 -20.88
CA GLY A 222 5.63 -6.45 -19.64
C GLY A 222 5.20 -4.99 -19.84
N GLU A 223 5.58 -4.12 -18.91
CA GLU A 223 5.10 -2.73 -18.89
C GLU A 223 5.80 -1.84 -19.93
N ASN A 224 5.00 -1.32 -20.87
CA ASN A 224 5.45 -0.37 -21.88
C ASN A 224 4.78 0.98 -21.71
N ARG A 225 5.50 2.06 -21.97
CA ARG A 225 5.01 3.42 -21.83
C ARG A 225 4.62 4.04 -23.16
N LEU A 226 3.37 4.51 -23.22
CA LEU A 226 2.87 5.43 -24.24
C LEU A 226 2.81 6.84 -23.66
N ARG A 227 3.46 7.82 -24.29
CA ARG A 227 3.30 9.25 -23.97
C ARG A 227 2.72 10.00 -25.16
N LEU A 228 1.69 10.79 -24.90
CA LEU A 228 1.10 11.70 -25.87
C LEU A 228 1.50 13.12 -25.50
N HIS A 229 2.20 13.80 -26.41
CA HIS A 229 2.61 15.20 -26.24
C HIS A 229 1.93 16.08 -27.29
N PHE A 230 0.99 16.90 -26.86
CA PHE A 230 0.24 17.82 -27.72
C PHE A 230 0.94 19.17 -27.82
N ARG A 231 0.74 19.85 -28.95
CA ARG A 231 1.37 21.15 -29.23
C ARG A 231 0.72 22.30 -28.48
N ASN A 232 -0.62 22.30 -28.40
CA ASN A 232 -1.41 23.41 -27.88
C ASN A 232 -2.30 22.96 -26.72
N VAL A 233 -2.69 23.92 -25.89
CA VAL A 233 -3.79 23.81 -24.92
C VAL A 233 -4.80 24.92 -25.16
N ALA A 234 -6.05 24.70 -24.74
CA ALA A 234 -7.10 25.71 -24.70
C ALA A 234 -7.87 25.61 -23.37
N PRO A 235 -8.51 26.70 -22.91
CA PRO A 235 -9.46 26.63 -21.79
C PRO A 235 -10.53 25.57 -22.02
N LEU A 236 -10.91 24.83 -20.97
CA LEU A 236 -12.06 23.94 -21.00
C LEU A 236 -13.33 24.75 -21.32
N ALA A 237 -14.19 24.20 -22.17
CA ALA A 237 -15.38 24.90 -22.60
C ALA A 237 -16.32 25.16 -21.40
N PRO A 238 -16.97 26.34 -21.29
CA PRO A 238 -17.79 26.68 -20.12
C PRO A 238 -19.00 25.78 -19.89
N ASP A 239 -19.47 25.11 -20.94
CA ASP A 239 -20.57 24.14 -20.92
C ASP A 239 -20.12 22.72 -20.52
N GLN A 240 -18.81 22.47 -20.46
CA GLN A 240 -18.27 21.22 -19.93
C GLN A 240 -18.11 21.29 -18.41
N PRO A 241 -18.52 20.25 -17.68
CA PRO A 241 -18.34 20.20 -16.23
C PRO A 241 -16.85 20.27 -15.89
N SER A 242 -16.52 21.01 -14.83
CA SER A 242 -15.15 21.05 -14.35
C SER A 242 -14.75 19.66 -13.83
N PRO A 243 -13.63 19.09 -14.32
CA PRO A 243 -13.15 17.81 -13.82
C PRO A 243 -12.55 17.93 -12.40
N ASP A 244 -12.17 19.14 -11.98
CA ASP A 244 -11.65 19.43 -10.64
C ASP A 244 -12.72 20.20 -9.85
N ARG A 245 -13.20 19.61 -8.74
CA ARG A 245 -14.20 20.26 -7.89
C ARG A 245 -13.67 21.62 -7.43
N ASP A 246 -14.54 22.63 -7.49
CA ASP A 246 -14.27 24.01 -7.07
C ASP A 246 -13.25 24.79 -7.94
N VAL A 247 -12.85 24.26 -9.10
CA VAL A 247 -12.05 25.00 -10.09
C VAL A 247 -12.94 25.42 -11.27
N ASP A 248 -12.86 26.69 -11.66
CA ASP A 248 -13.55 27.22 -12.84
C ASP A 248 -13.04 26.51 -14.12
N PRO A 249 -13.92 25.91 -14.95
CA PRO A 249 -13.53 25.29 -16.24
C PRO A 249 -12.61 26.16 -17.09
N ALA A 250 -12.84 27.48 -17.13
CA ALA A 250 -12.04 28.40 -17.95
C ALA A 250 -10.57 28.49 -17.49
N GLN A 251 -10.26 28.08 -16.27
CA GLN A 251 -8.90 28.03 -15.73
C GLN A 251 -8.19 26.72 -16.08
N ILE A 252 -8.93 25.69 -16.48
CA ILE A 252 -8.38 24.37 -16.79
C ILE A 252 -7.95 24.35 -18.24
N GLN A 253 -6.65 24.15 -18.46
CA GLN A 253 -6.07 24.11 -19.80
C GLN A 253 -6.02 22.67 -20.30
N VAL A 254 -6.79 22.35 -21.35
CA VAL A 254 -6.88 21.01 -21.94
C VAL A 254 -6.32 20.97 -23.36
N SER A 255 -5.72 19.84 -23.73
CA SER A 255 -5.15 19.64 -25.07
C SER A 255 -6.03 18.79 -26.00
N ALA A 256 -6.55 17.68 -25.48
CA ALA A 256 -7.32 16.70 -26.24
C ALA A 256 -8.23 15.86 -25.34
N ALA A 257 -9.21 15.21 -25.97
CA ALA A 257 -9.96 14.11 -25.38
C ALA A 257 -9.53 12.80 -26.04
N ILE A 258 -9.25 11.78 -25.22
CA ILE A 258 -8.83 10.46 -25.69
C ILE A 258 -9.86 9.45 -25.20
N GLU A 259 -10.51 8.76 -26.12
CA GLU A 259 -11.52 7.75 -25.82
C GLU A 259 -10.86 6.41 -25.49
N SER A 260 -9.93 5.97 -26.34
CA SER A 260 -9.32 4.66 -26.18
C SER A 260 -7.93 4.55 -26.78
N VAL A 261 -7.15 3.63 -26.20
CA VAL A 261 -5.88 3.14 -26.75
C VAL A 261 -5.99 1.63 -26.89
N GLU A 262 -5.76 1.13 -28.11
CA GLU A 262 -5.75 -0.30 -28.44
C GLU A 262 -4.32 -0.72 -28.78
N VAL A 263 -3.84 -1.85 -28.22
CA VAL A 263 -2.58 -2.46 -28.65
C VAL A 263 -2.79 -3.95 -28.91
N GLY A 264 -2.35 -4.41 -30.08
CA GLY A 264 -2.48 -5.82 -30.48
C GLY A 264 -1.67 -6.13 -31.73
N THR A 265 -1.94 -7.28 -32.36
CA THR A 265 -1.28 -7.63 -33.62
C THR A 265 -1.64 -6.64 -34.72
N LEU A 266 -0.73 -6.41 -35.67
CA LEU A 266 -0.96 -5.52 -36.81
C LEU A 266 -2.24 -5.87 -37.58
N ALA A 267 -2.48 -7.17 -37.78
CA ALA A 267 -3.69 -7.65 -38.44
C ALA A 267 -4.97 -7.33 -37.64
N ALA A 268 -4.94 -7.53 -36.32
CA ALA A 268 -6.07 -7.18 -35.46
C ALA A 268 -6.36 -5.68 -35.55
N ILE A 269 -5.36 -4.82 -35.37
CA ILE A 269 -5.55 -3.36 -35.38
C ILE A 269 -6.06 -2.85 -36.73
N LYS A 270 -5.56 -3.41 -37.85
CA LYS A 270 -6.00 -3.07 -39.22
C LYS A 270 -7.41 -3.53 -39.55
N ALA A 271 -7.88 -4.63 -38.94
CA ALA A 271 -9.25 -5.11 -39.13
C ALA A 271 -10.32 -4.13 -38.58
N GLY A 272 -9.89 -3.03 -37.94
CA GLY A 272 -10.78 -2.03 -37.36
C GLY A 272 -11.18 -2.37 -35.93
N ALA A 273 -11.87 -1.45 -35.27
CA ALA A 273 -12.58 -1.77 -34.04
C ALA A 273 -13.67 -2.79 -34.41
N PRO A 274 -13.79 -3.93 -33.71
CA PRO A 274 -14.82 -4.91 -34.04
C PRO A 274 -16.21 -4.26 -33.95
N ASP A 275 -17.11 -4.55 -34.91
CA ASP A 275 -18.54 -4.21 -34.86
C ASP A 275 -19.17 -4.95 -33.68
N LEU A 276 -19.00 -4.39 -32.50
CA LEU A 276 -19.62 -4.80 -31.27
C LEU A 276 -20.27 -3.53 -30.79
N GLU A 277 -21.60 -3.57 -30.62
CA GLU A 277 -22.35 -2.46 -30.05
C GLU A 277 -21.58 -1.85 -28.88
N VAL A 278 -21.65 -0.53 -28.76
CA VAL A 278 -21.13 0.26 -27.63
C VAL A 278 -21.69 -0.35 -26.34
N GLY A 279 -20.93 -1.27 -25.77
CA GLY A 279 -21.33 -2.11 -24.66
C GLY A 279 -20.16 -2.20 -23.70
N SER A 280 -20.47 -2.22 -22.41
CA SER A 280 -19.46 -2.30 -21.36
C SER A 280 -18.60 -3.56 -21.50
N ASP A 281 -17.34 -3.49 -21.07
CA ASP A 281 -16.42 -4.65 -21.05
C ASP A 281 -16.96 -5.84 -20.26
N TYR A 282 -17.83 -5.52 -19.33
CA TYR A 282 -18.52 -6.43 -18.44
C TYR A 282 -19.70 -5.69 -17.79
N VAL A 283 -20.59 -6.41 -17.13
CA VAL A 283 -21.67 -5.83 -16.30
C VAL A 283 -21.60 -6.48 -14.92
N ILE A 284 -21.68 -5.68 -13.86
CA ILE A 284 -21.92 -6.20 -12.50
C ILE A 284 -23.34 -5.92 -12.06
N ARG A 285 -23.90 -6.85 -11.30
CA ARG A 285 -25.12 -6.66 -10.54
C ARG A 285 -24.91 -7.15 -9.11
N SER A 286 -25.37 -6.36 -8.15
CA SER A 286 -25.50 -6.80 -6.75
C SER A 286 -26.90 -7.36 -6.54
N LEU A 287 -26.98 -8.54 -5.93
CA LEU A 287 -28.22 -9.22 -5.57
C LEU A 287 -28.17 -9.53 -4.06
N GLY A 288 -28.27 -8.50 -3.22
CA GLY A 288 -28.02 -8.63 -1.79
C GLY A 288 -26.52 -8.73 -1.52
N ASP A 289 -26.09 -9.78 -0.81
CA ASP A 289 -24.68 -10.05 -0.52
C ASP A 289 -23.95 -10.77 -1.67
N GLU A 290 -24.68 -11.21 -2.70
CA GLU A 290 -24.12 -11.87 -3.89
C GLU A 290 -23.80 -10.87 -5.01
N VAL A 291 -22.75 -11.16 -5.76
CA VAL A 291 -22.29 -10.36 -6.91
C VAL A 291 -22.33 -11.23 -8.15
N GLU A 292 -23.20 -10.86 -9.10
CA GLU A 292 -23.24 -11.43 -10.44
C GLU A 292 -22.36 -10.61 -11.37
N PHE A 293 -21.62 -11.31 -12.24
CA PHE A 293 -20.67 -10.70 -13.14
C PHE A 293 -20.77 -11.26 -14.56
N GLU A 294 -20.98 -10.38 -15.52
CA GLU A 294 -21.29 -10.75 -16.89
C GLU A 294 -20.18 -10.28 -17.83
N VAL A 295 -19.62 -11.21 -18.60
CA VAL A 295 -18.53 -11.01 -19.56
C VAL A 295 -19.03 -11.33 -20.97
N PRO A 296 -19.12 -10.34 -21.87
CA PRO A 296 -19.46 -10.58 -23.27
C PRO A 296 -18.51 -11.57 -23.95
N ALA A 297 -18.98 -12.19 -25.04
CA ALA A 297 -18.13 -13.04 -25.85
C ALA A 297 -16.94 -12.26 -26.45
N ASP A 298 -15.85 -12.98 -26.69
CA ASP A 298 -14.60 -12.45 -27.27
C ASP A 298 -13.95 -11.35 -26.42
N ARG A 299 -14.09 -11.51 -25.09
CA ARG A 299 -13.43 -10.73 -24.04
C ARG A 299 -12.57 -11.65 -23.18
N SER A 300 -11.47 -11.10 -22.67
CA SER A 300 -10.67 -11.75 -21.63
C SER A 300 -10.41 -10.80 -20.49
N LEU A 301 -10.39 -11.32 -19.27
CA LEU A 301 -10.00 -10.62 -18.07
C LEU A 301 -8.65 -11.16 -17.62
N VAL A 302 -7.70 -10.26 -17.43
CA VAL A 302 -6.33 -10.61 -17.05
C VAL A 302 -6.08 -10.07 -15.65
N TYR A 303 -5.85 -10.98 -14.72
CA TYR A 303 -5.51 -10.70 -13.33
C TYR A 303 -4.03 -10.96 -13.10
N TYR A 304 -3.42 -10.15 -12.23
CA TYR A 304 -2.03 -10.29 -11.80
C TYR A 304 -2.03 -10.48 -10.30
N LEU A 305 -1.54 -11.62 -9.83
CA LEU A 305 -1.67 -12.03 -8.43
C LEU A 305 -0.57 -13.01 -8.04
N VAL A 306 -0.45 -13.25 -6.74
CA VAL A 306 0.41 -14.29 -6.17
C VAL A 306 -0.50 -15.35 -5.53
N PRO A 307 -0.74 -16.50 -6.17
CA PRO A 307 -1.64 -17.52 -5.61
C PRO A 307 -1.05 -18.11 -4.33
N PRO A 308 -1.88 -18.57 -3.37
CA PRO A 308 -1.40 -19.38 -2.26
C PRO A 308 -0.75 -20.68 -2.71
N ARG A 309 0.11 -21.25 -1.87
CA ARG A 309 0.46 -22.66 -1.98
C ARG A 309 -0.82 -23.50 -1.96
N ARG A 310 -1.00 -24.42 -2.91
CA ARG A 310 -2.20 -25.30 -3.01
C ARG A 310 -3.51 -24.58 -3.37
N ALA A 311 -3.43 -23.37 -3.91
CA ALA A 311 -4.60 -22.65 -4.37
C ALA A 311 -5.33 -23.37 -5.51
N ARG A 312 -6.64 -23.11 -5.62
CA ARG A 312 -7.48 -23.50 -6.75
C ARG A 312 -8.32 -22.32 -7.17
N LEU A 313 -8.53 -22.15 -8.46
CA LEU A 313 -9.56 -21.25 -8.98
C LEU A 313 -10.89 -22.01 -9.04
N ARG A 314 -11.89 -21.55 -8.30
CA ARG A 314 -13.27 -22.00 -8.39
C ARG A 314 -14.05 -21.07 -9.31
N ILE A 315 -14.89 -21.67 -10.14
CA ILE A 315 -15.65 -20.96 -11.16
C ILE A 315 -17.06 -21.51 -11.16
N GLU A 316 -18.05 -20.65 -10.99
CA GLU A 316 -19.44 -20.95 -11.33
C GLU A 316 -19.88 -20.03 -12.45
N VAL A 317 -20.21 -20.63 -13.59
CA VAL A 317 -20.43 -19.88 -14.82
C VAL A 317 -21.55 -20.48 -15.67
N ALA A 318 -22.43 -19.62 -16.17
CA ALA A 318 -23.45 -19.94 -17.16
C ALA A 318 -23.24 -19.13 -18.44
N GLY A 319 -23.76 -19.60 -19.57
CA GLY A 319 -23.73 -18.80 -20.80
C GLY A 319 -23.66 -19.60 -22.09
N LYS A 320 -23.18 -18.95 -23.15
CA LYS A 320 -22.99 -19.52 -24.50
C LYS A 320 -21.58 -19.21 -24.99
N GLY A 321 -20.99 -20.16 -25.72
CA GLY A 321 -19.60 -20.04 -26.18
C GLY A 321 -18.68 -21.05 -25.49
N SER A 322 -17.44 -20.64 -25.21
CA SER A 322 -16.49 -21.42 -24.41
C SER A 322 -15.72 -20.57 -23.44
N LEU A 323 -15.36 -21.15 -22.30
CA LEU A 323 -14.47 -20.60 -21.30
C LEU A 323 -13.07 -21.23 -21.43
N GLU A 324 -12.04 -20.39 -21.44
CA GLU A 324 -10.64 -20.79 -21.31
C GLU A 324 -10.03 -20.10 -20.08
N VAL A 325 -9.17 -20.81 -19.37
CA VAL A 325 -8.31 -20.26 -18.31
C VAL A 325 -6.87 -20.50 -18.71
N LEU A 326 -6.07 -19.44 -18.77
CA LEU A 326 -4.65 -19.50 -19.09
C LEU A 326 -3.82 -18.88 -17.96
N ALA A 327 -2.62 -19.41 -17.72
CA ALA A 327 -1.69 -18.87 -16.74
C ALA A 327 -0.27 -18.74 -17.31
N SER A 328 0.44 -17.70 -16.88
CA SER A 328 1.88 -17.52 -17.13
C SER A 328 2.56 -16.80 -15.96
N THR A 329 3.84 -17.07 -15.78
CA THR A 329 4.69 -16.46 -14.75
C THR A 329 5.69 -15.48 -15.37
N ASP A 330 6.36 -14.71 -14.53
CA ASP A 330 7.47 -13.85 -14.99
C ASP A 330 8.59 -14.64 -15.66
N ALA A 331 8.85 -15.86 -15.19
CA ALA A 331 9.81 -16.74 -15.82
C ALA A 331 9.36 -17.19 -17.22
N ASP A 332 8.06 -17.40 -17.44
CA ASP A 332 7.53 -17.75 -18.76
C ASP A 332 7.73 -16.61 -19.75
N HIS A 333 7.41 -15.39 -19.33
CA HIS A 333 7.57 -14.19 -20.15
C HIS A 333 9.05 -13.93 -20.51
N ARG A 334 9.97 -14.01 -19.54
CA ARG A 334 11.41 -13.84 -19.81
C ARG A 334 11.97 -14.87 -20.78
N ASN A 335 11.42 -16.09 -20.76
CA ASN A 335 11.84 -17.18 -21.62
C ASN A 335 11.00 -17.33 -22.89
N ALA A 336 10.16 -16.34 -23.22
CA ALA A 336 9.29 -16.33 -24.39
C ALA A 336 8.38 -17.58 -24.49
N ARG A 337 7.95 -18.12 -23.34
CA ARG A 337 7.04 -19.27 -23.29
C ARG A 337 5.59 -18.78 -23.35
N PRO A 338 4.75 -19.38 -24.22
CA PRO A 338 3.34 -19.00 -24.30
C PRO A 338 2.58 -19.38 -23.02
N PRO A 339 1.46 -18.70 -22.70
CA PRO A 339 0.63 -19.06 -21.56
C PRO A 339 0.15 -20.51 -21.62
N VAL A 340 0.15 -21.17 -20.47
CA VAL A 340 -0.34 -22.55 -20.32
C VAL A 340 -1.86 -22.52 -20.19
N GLN A 341 -2.56 -23.30 -21.01
CA GLN A 341 -4.01 -23.46 -20.89
C GLN A 341 -4.33 -24.45 -19.77
N LEU A 342 -4.96 -23.96 -18.70
CA LEU A 342 -5.35 -24.76 -17.53
C LEU A 342 -6.78 -25.30 -17.63
N LEU A 343 -7.66 -24.60 -18.36
CA LEU A 343 -9.04 -25.02 -18.62
C LEU A 343 -9.45 -24.62 -20.04
N ALA A 344 -10.22 -25.49 -20.71
CA ALA A 344 -10.93 -25.18 -21.95
C ALA A 344 -12.23 -25.99 -22.00
N GLN A 345 -13.39 -25.32 -21.98
CA GLN A 345 -14.67 -26.01 -22.00
C GLN A 345 -15.81 -25.18 -22.62
N PRO A 346 -16.82 -25.81 -23.24
CA PRO A 346 -18.02 -25.10 -23.68
C PRO A 346 -18.84 -24.60 -22.49
N LEU A 347 -19.43 -23.41 -22.64
CA LEU A 347 -20.41 -22.84 -21.72
C LEU A 347 -21.78 -23.46 -21.93
N ARG A 348 -22.58 -23.53 -20.87
CA ARG A 348 -23.95 -24.07 -20.88
C ARG A 348 -24.90 -23.08 -20.22
N ALA A 349 -26.11 -22.96 -20.76
CA ALA A 349 -27.14 -22.08 -20.21
C ALA A 349 -27.57 -22.47 -18.78
N ALA A 350 -27.53 -23.76 -18.45
CA ALA A 350 -27.88 -24.27 -17.12
C ALA A 350 -26.80 -24.00 -16.04
N GLY A 351 -25.68 -23.37 -16.41
CA GLY A 351 -24.53 -23.21 -15.51
C GLY A 351 -23.64 -24.44 -15.45
N ARG A 352 -22.40 -24.23 -14.98
CA ARG A 352 -21.42 -25.27 -14.71
C ARG A 352 -20.42 -24.78 -13.66
N SER A 353 -20.12 -25.63 -12.68
CA SER A 353 -19.00 -25.41 -11.77
C SER A 353 -17.72 -26.04 -12.33
N ALA A 354 -16.59 -25.34 -12.18
CA ALA A 354 -15.25 -25.83 -12.51
C ALA A 354 -14.27 -25.50 -11.38
N SER A 355 -13.21 -26.32 -11.27
CA SER A 355 -12.11 -26.08 -10.35
C SER A 355 -10.80 -26.31 -11.10
N VAL A 356 -9.92 -25.31 -11.08
CA VAL A 356 -8.61 -25.33 -11.73
C VAL A 356 -7.54 -25.33 -10.66
N ASP A 357 -6.59 -26.26 -10.75
CA ASP A 357 -5.47 -26.36 -9.81
C ASP A 357 -4.43 -25.28 -10.12
N LEU A 358 -4.14 -24.42 -9.13
CA LEU A 358 -3.12 -23.37 -9.20
C LEU A 358 -1.91 -23.68 -8.33
N SER A 359 -1.82 -24.87 -7.74
CA SER A 359 -0.75 -25.23 -6.80
C SER A 359 0.66 -25.09 -7.37
N GLY A 360 0.84 -25.31 -8.67
CA GLY A 360 2.12 -25.10 -9.38
C GLY A 360 2.56 -23.65 -9.52
N TYR A 361 1.70 -22.70 -9.15
CA TYR A 361 1.94 -21.25 -9.21
C TYR A 361 2.02 -20.59 -7.82
N GLY A 362 1.96 -21.38 -6.75
CA GLY A 362 1.95 -20.88 -5.38
C GLY A 362 3.14 -19.96 -5.09
N GLU A 363 2.87 -18.82 -4.44
CA GLU A 363 3.83 -17.77 -4.06
C GLU A 363 4.58 -17.14 -5.25
N THR A 364 4.18 -17.43 -6.48
CA THR A 364 4.80 -16.90 -7.69
C THR A 364 3.91 -15.82 -8.32
N PRO A 365 4.45 -14.64 -8.66
CA PRO A 365 3.72 -13.65 -9.46
C PRO A 365 3.22 -14.28 -10.76
N THR A 366 1.89 -14.30 -10.91
CA THR A 366 1.18 -15.05 -11.94
C THR A 366 0.18 -14.15 -12.63
N ARG A 367 0.22 -14.20 -13.96
CA ARG A 367 -0.81 -13.66 -14.85
C ARG A 367 -1.85 -14.75 -15.09
N LEU A 368 -3.09 -14.52 -14.67
CA LEU A 368 -4.22 -15.41 -14.91
C LEU A 368 -5.19 -14.75 -15.89
N GLU A 369 -5.45 -15.39 -17.02
CA GLU A 369 -6.37 -14.91 -18.06
C GLU A 369 -7.61 -15.78 -18.15
N ILE A 370 -8.77 -15.16 -17.93
CA ILE A 370 -10.09 -15.75 -18.07
C ILE A 370 -10.68 -15.29 -19.40
N ARG A 371 -10.79 -16.18 -20.38
CA ARG A 371 -11.22 -15.85 -21.75
C ARG A 371 -12.56 -16.47 -22.08
N VAL A 372 -13.49 -15.64 -22.55
CA VAL A 372 -14.80 -16.05 -23.05
C VAL A 372 -14.78 -15.95 -24.57
N ARG A 373 -15.06 -17.04 -25.29
CA ARG A 373 -15.13 -17.04 -26.76
C ARG A 373 -16.54 -17.28 -27.27
N SER A 374 -16.87 -16.68 -28.39
CA SER A 374 -18.11 -16.97 -29.12
C SER A 374 -18.10 -18.39 -29.75
N THR A 375 -19.29 -18.96 -29.99
CA THR A 375 -19.43 -20.16 -30.83
C THR A 375 -19.15 -19.80 -32.29
N ARG A 376 -18.33 -20.61 -32.99
CA ARG A 376 -17.96 -20.43 -34.41
C ARG A 376 -19.18 -20.04 -35.27
N GLY A 377 -19.18 -18.83 -35.84
CA GLY A 377 -20.16 -18.38 -36.83
C GLY A 377 -20.97 -17.12 -36.47
N GLN A 378 -20.87 -16.59 -35.25
CA GLN A 378 -21.46 -15.29 -34.90
C GLN A 378 -20.41 -14.39 -34.24
N ALA A 379 -19.52 -13.83 -35.07
CA ALA A 379 -18.81 -12.62 -34.68
C ALA A 379 -19.87 -11.51 -34.56
N GLY A 380 -20.09 -11.00 -33.34
CA GLY A 380 -21.12 -9.99 -33.07
C GLY A 380 -22.51 -10.54 -32.72
N ALA A 381 -22.60 -11.58 -31.87
CA ALA A 381 -23.88 -11.91 -31.25
C ALA A 381 -24.38 -10.68 -30.47
N VAL A 382 -25.47 -10.08 -30.95
CA VAL A 382 -26.20 -8.98 -30.32
C VAL A 382 -26.40 -9.31 -28.84
N VAL A 383 -26.04 -8.38 -27.98
CA VAL A 383 -26.47 -8.40 -26.58
C VAL A 383 -27.96 -8.09 -26.62
N GLU A 384 -28.79 -9.10 -26.93
CA GLU A 384 -30.22 -8.99 -26.66
C GLU A 384 -30.36 -8.64 -25.18
N ARG A 385 -31.30 -7.79 -24.78
CA ARG A 385 -31.53 -7.48 -23.36
C ARG A 385 -32.99 -7.72 -23.06
N ASP A 386 -33.26 -8.47 -22.00
CA ASP A 386 -34.64 -8.61 -21.52
C ASP A 386 -35.18 -7.25 -21.03
N ALA A 387 -36.48 -7.22 -20.72
CA ALA A 387 -37.15 -6.02 -20.22
C ALA A 387 -36.58 -5.47 -18.89
N ASN A 388 -35.70 -6.22 -18.22
CA ASN A 388 -35.00 -5.85 -16.98
C ASN A 388 -33.51 -5.52 -17.21
N GLY A 389 -33.05 -5.49 -18.46
CA GLY A 389 -31.66 -5.19 -18.84
C GLY A 389 -30.69 -6.37 -18.73
N ARG A 390 -31.17 -7.61 -18.56
CA ARG A 390 -30.34 -8.84 -18.55
C ARG A 390 -29.94 -9.21 -19.96
N ILE A 391 -28.65 -9.46 -20.20
CA ILE A 391 -28.19 -9.88 -21.52
C ILE A 391 -28.81 -11.25 -21.84
N GLU A 392 -29.53 -11.31 -22.95
CA GLU A 392 -30.45 -12.37 -23.26
C GLU A 392 -29.78 -13.57 -23.87
N ARG A 393 -28.55 -13.54 -24.46
CA ARG A 393 -27.80 -14.76 -24.89
C ARG A 393 -26.42 -14.62 -25.60
N GLY A 394 -25.49 -13.78 -25.13
CA GLY A 394 -24.11 -13.80 -25.64
C GLY A 394 -23.07 -13.50 -24.55
N GLY A 395 -22.21 -14.46 -24.21
CA GLY A 395 -21.17 -14.29 -23.17
C GLY A 395 -21.27 -15.29 -22.00
N ALA A 396 -20.62 -14.94 -20.90
CA ALA A 396 -20.54 -15.73 -19.67
C ALA A 396 -21.02 -14.90 -18.46
N LEU A 397 -21.96 -15.45 -17.70
CA LEU A 397 -22.38 -14.94 -16.40
C LEU A 397 -21.69 -15.77 -15.31
N PHE A 398 -20.84 -15.13 -14.51
CA PHE A 398 -20.15 -15.68 -13.36
C PHE A 398 -20.90 -15.32 -12.07
N THR A 399 -21.11 -16.32 -11.23
CA THR A 399 -21.60 -16.17 -9.85
C THR A 399 -20.50 -16.49 -8.82
N GLU A 400 -19.42 -17.16 -9.26
CA GLU A 400 -18.22 -17.44 -8.47
C GLU A 400 -17.00 -17.37 -9.41
N LEU A 401 -15.95 -16.64 -9.01
CA LEU A 401 -14.66 -16.62 -9.69
C LEU A 401 -13.55 -16.34 -8.66
N ASP A 402 -13.28 -17.35 -7.83
CA ASP A 402 -12.49 -17.18 -6.61
C ASP A 402 -11.22 -18.03 -6.64
N ILE A 403 -10.12 -17.46 -6.20
CA ILE A 403 -8.96 -18.25 -5.78
C ILE A 403 -9.17 -18.64 -4.34
N VAL A 404 -9.33 -19.94 -4.12
CA VAL A 404 -9.51 -20.54 -2.82
C VAL A 404 -8.30 -21.37 -2.44
N ALA A 405 -7.92 -21.33 -1.17
CA ALA A 405 -6.97 -22.26 -0.59
C ALA A 405 -7.60 -22.85 0.66
N ARG A 406 -7.37 -24.15 0.89
CA ARG A 406 -7.76 -24.75 2.17
C ARG A 406 -6.84 -24.21 3.23
N ARG A 407 -7.42 -23.49 4.18
CA ARG A 407 -6.72 -22.97 5.34
C ARG A 407 -7.09 -23.81 6.54
N THR A 408 -6.12 -24.00 7.41
CA THR A 408 -6.44 -24.29 8.80
C THR A 408 -6.69 -22.93 9.42
N MET A 409 -7.96 -22.62 9.73
CA MET A 409 -8.23 -21.44 10.53
C MET A 409 -7.54 -21.62 11.88
N PRO A 410 -6.77 -20.61 12.34
CA PRO A 410 -6.35 -20.52 13.72
C PRO A 410 -7.56 -20.76 14.61
N VAL A 411 -7.49 -21.78 15.47
CA VAL A 411 -8.51 -21.93 16.52
C VAL A 411 -8.08 -20.99 17.63
N ASP A 412 -8.78 -19.87 17.78
CA ASP A 412 -8.55 -18.98 18.89
C ASP A 412 -8.90 -19.69 20.20
N ARG A 413 -7.88 -20.10 20.94
CA ARG A 413 -8.00 -20.73 22.27
C ARG A 413 -7.66 -19.78 23.40
N ARG A 414 -7.50 -18.48 23.11
CA ARG A 414 -7.00 -17.51 24.08
C ARG A 414 -8.11 -17.08 25.01
N ASP A 415 -7.79 -17.05 26.30
CA ASP A 415 -8.63 -16.39 27.29
C ASP A 415 -8.33 -14.89 27.26
N ARG A 416 -9.25 -14.12 26.65
CA ARG A 416 -9.13 -12.68 26.45
C ARG A 416 -9.54 -11.94 27.72
N THR A 417 -8.74 -12.11 28.76
CA THR A 417 -8.84 -11.35 30.01
C THR A 417 -8.01 -10.07 29.91
N PRO A 418 -8.39 -8.99 30.61
CA PRO A 418 -7.53 -7.82 30.74
C PRO A 418 -6.14 -8.20 31.26
N ARG A 419 -5.10 -7.66 30.64
CA ARG A 419 -3.69 -7.90 30.95
C ARG A 419 -2.95 -6.60 30.84
N ASP A 420 -1.92 -6.41 31.65
CA ASP A 420 -1.05 -5.26 31.49
C ASP A 420 -0.34 -5.30 30.13
N VAL A 421 -0.18 -4.14 29.51
CA VAL A 421 0.43 -3.96 28.19
C VAL A 421 1.60 -2.99 28.31
N TYR A 422 2.79 -3.45 27.93
CA TYR A 422 4.00 -2.64 27.91
C TYR A 422 4.56 -2.59 26.50
N VAL A 423 4.68 -1.39 25.93
CA VAL A 423 5.26 -1.20 24.58
C VAL A 423 6.58 -0.48 24.71
N LEU A 424 7.65 -1.07 24.21
CA LEU A 424 8.96 -0.45 24.03
C LEU A 424 9.11 -0.06 22.56
N ALA A 425 8.87 1.22 22.28
CA ALA A 425 9.04 1.81 20.96
C ALA A 425 10.48 2.31 20.78
N LEU A 426 11.20 1.71 19.85
CA LEU A 426 12.62 1.94 19.59
C LEU A 426 12.82 2.86 18.38
N GLU A 427 13.51 3.98 18.56
CA GLU A 427 13.83 4.93 17.49
C GLU A 427 15.12 4.52 16.77
N GLY A 428 15.11 4.51 15.43
CA GLY A 428 16.31 4.26 14.61
C GLY A 428 16.79 2.80 14.57
N VAL A 429 16.05 1.86 15.17
CA VAL A 429 16.49 0.46 15.25
C VAL A 429 16.15 -0.32 13.99
N ARG A 430 17.16 -0.97 13.40
CA ARG A 430 17.01 -1.88 12.28
C ARG A 430 16.90 -3.35 12.75
N PRO A 431 16.08 -4.18 12.11
CA PRO A 431 15.92 -5.58 12.47
C PRO A 431 17.16 -6.43 12.18
N ASP A 432 17.95 -6.13 11.14
CA ASP A 432 19.20 -6.82 10.81
C ASP A 432 20.32 -6.59 11.84
N ASP A 433 20.25 -5.50 12.61
CA ASP A 433 21.17 -5.25 13.72
C ASP A 433 20.64 -5.75 15.08
N LEU A 434 19.32 -5.83 15.31
CA LEU A 434 18.72 -6.24 16.60
C LEU A 434 18.29 -7.72 16.65
N LEU A 435 17.59 -8.21 15.61
CA LEU A 435 16.99 -9.55 15.57
C LEU A 435 17.94 -10.62 15.02
N ASP A 436 18.80 -10.24 14.07
CA ASP A 436 19.70 -11.17 13.35
C ASP A 436 20.97 -11.55 14.12
N GLY A 437 21.03 -11.28 15.44
CA GLY A 437 22.01 -11.91 16.34
C GLY A 437 21.99 -13.46 16.31
N ALA A 438 21.00 -14.08 15.64
CA ALA A 438 20.81 -15.50 15.46
C ALA A 438 20.99 -16.03 14.01
N LEU A 439 21.14 -15.18 12.97
CA LEU A 439 21.23 -15.64 11.57
C LEU A 439 22.62 -15.35 10.98
N GLY A 440 23.36 -16.43 10.75
CA GLY A 440 24.79 -16.40 10.47
C GLY A 440 25.16 -15.84 9.10
N VAL A 441 25.71 -14.62 9.08
CA VAL A 441 26.83 -14.24 8.20
C VAL A 441 27.78 -13.31 8.99
N LEU A 442 28.63 -13.94 9.83
CA LEU A 442 29.74 -13.37 10.63
C LEU A 442 29.33 -12.52 11.87
N PRO A 443 29.99 -12.68 13.04
CA PRO A 443 29.59 -12.02 14.27
C PRO A 443 29.95 -10.52 14.20
N LYS A 444 28.95 -9.65 14.01
CA LYS A 444 29.12 -8.18 13.95
C LYS A 444 28.66 -7.43 15.21
N SER A 445 28.44 -8.10 16.34
CA SER A 445 28.21 -7.47 17.65
C SER A 445 28.39 -8.51 18.76
N PRO A 446 28.74 -8.15 20.01
CA PRO A 446 28.39 -8.99 21.15
C PRO A 446 26.87 -9.26 21.11
N GLY A 447 26.44 -10.49 21.40
CA GLY A 447 25.01 -10.81 21.41
C GLY A 447 24.24 -9.92 22.37
N TYR A 448 22.94 -9.74 22.12
CA TYR A 448 22.00 -9.02 22.99
C TYR A 448 21.24 -10.04 23.84
N PRO A 449 21.74 -10.43 25.04
CA PRO A 449 21.18 -11.53 25.81
C PRO A 449 19.75 -11.28 26.31
N ALA A 450 19.39 -10.05 26.68
CA ALA A 450 18.04 -9.75 27.13
C ALA A 450 17.05 -9.79 25.98
N VAL A 451 17.43 -9.26 24.81
CA VAL A 451 16.67 -9.39 23.57
C VAL A 451 16.52 -10.86 23.18
N ALA A 452 17.59 -11.65 23.20
CA ALA A 452 17.51 -13.09 22.90
C ALA A 452 16.57 -13.83 23.86
N ARG A 453 16.63 -13.51 25.16
CA ARG A 453 15.71 -14.04 26.18
C ARG A 453 14.27 -13.63 25.91
N PHE A 454 14.03 -12.37 25.54
CA PHE A 454 12.71 -11.87 25.17
C PHE A 454 12.14 -12.61 23.96
N LEU A 455 12.94 -12.73 22.89
CA LEU A 455 12.52 -13.33 21.62
C LEU A 455 12.23 -14.83 21.74
N ALA A 456 12.87 -15.53 22.69
CA ALA A 456 12.61 -16.96 22.93
C ALA A 456 11.14 -17.26 23.31
N ASP A 457 10.47 -16.29 23.94
CA ASP A 457 9.06 -16.39 24.37
C ASP A 457 8.12 -15.49 23.54
N ALA A 458 8.63 -14.86 22.48
CA ALA A 458 7.86 -13.91 21.67
C ALA A 458 7.46 -14.50 20.31
N LEU A 459 6.40 -13.94 19.75
CA LEU A 459 6.10 -14.05 18.34
C LEU A 459 6.82 -12.92 17.58
N VAL A 460 7.69 -13.28 16.66
CA VAL A 460 8.54 -12.34 15.89
C VAL A 460 7.98 -12.16 14.48
N PHE A 461 7.78 -10.91 14.07
CA PHE A 461 7.40 -10.57 12.71
C PHE A 461 8.66 -10.20 11.93
N GLU A 462 9.11 -11.09 11.05
CA GLU A 462 10.38 -10.93 10.33
C GLU A 462 10.34 -9.76 9.34
N ARG A 463 9.14 -9.36 8.92
CA ARG A 463 8.91 -8.34 7.88
C ARG A 463 7.86 -7.33 8.32
N ALA A 464 8.18 -6.59 9.37
CA ALA A 464 7.37 -5.47 9.82
C ALA A 464 7.87 -4.15 9.26
N TYR A 465 6.94 -3.30 8.80
CA TYR A 465 7.27 -2.04 8.14
C TYR A 465 6.61 -0.85 8.84
N THR A 466 7.36 0.23 9.01
CA THR A 466 6.80 1.49 9.48
C THR A 466 6.10 2.26 8.37
N LEU A 467 5.10 3.06 8.74
CA LEU A 467 4.33 3.87 7.80
C LEU A 467 5.06 5.16 7.41
N GLY A 468 6.10 5.53 8.13
CA GLY A 468 6.94 6.66 7.76
C GLY A 468 8.32 6.53 8.36
N ALA A 469 9.35 6.96 7.63
CA ALA A 469 10.74 6.87 8.07
C ALA A 469 11.12 7.91 9.15
N ALA A 470 10.16 8.37 9.97
CA ALA A 470 10.38 9.38 11.01
C ALA A 470 9.45 9.15 12.21
N ALA A 471 9.90 9.57 13.40
CA ALA A 471 9.22 9.34 14.67
C ALA A 471 7.72 9.68 14.66
N VAL A 472 7.38 10.95 14.39
CA VAL A 472 6.00 11.45 14.50
C VAL A 472 5.02 10.67 13.61
N PRO A 473 5.23 10.52 12.29
CA PRO A 473 4.29 9.75 11.46
C PRO A 473 4.21 8.27 11.85
N ALA A 474 5.31 7.67 12.32
CA ALA A 474 5.34 6.28 12.75
C ALA A 474 4.51 6.05 14.03
N HIS A 475 4.78 6.82 15.10
CA HIS A 475 4.02 6.75 16.35
C HIS A 475 2.54 7.07 16.12
N ALA A 476 2.25 8.09 15.30
CA ALA A 476 0.88 8.46 14.99
C ALA A 476 0.13 7.31 14.29
N GLY A 477 0.71 6.71 13.26
CA GLY A 477 0.03 5.62 12.56
C GLY A 477 -0.05 4.33 13.38
N LEU A 478 0.93 4.06 14.25
CA LEU A 478 0.87 2.99 15.25
C LEU A 478 -0.29 3.20 16.21
N LEU A 479 -0.36 4.36 16.87
CA LEU A 479 -1.35 4.65 17.91
C LEU A 479 -2.77 4.87 17.35
N THR A 480 -2.90 5.44 16.16
CA THR A 480 -4.21 5.73 15.56
C THR A 480 -4.70 4.64 14.62
N SER A 481 -3.84 3.71 14.19
CA SER A 481 -4.14 2.74 13.12
C SER A 481 -4.69 3.42 11.86
N VAL A 482 -4.22 4.62 11.54
CA VAL A 482 -4.59 5.39 10.34
C VAL A 482 -3.32 5.69 9.55
N VAL A 483 -3.39 5.76 8.22
CA VAL A 483 -2.23 6.10 7.38
C VAL A 483 -1.85 7.59 7.51
N PRO A 484 -0.58 7.97 7.27
CA PRO A 484 -0.11 9.36 7.37
C PRO A 484 -0.97 10.43 6.70
N PRO A 485 -1.53 10.23 5.48
CA PRO A 485 -2.44 11.22 4.89
C PRO A 485 -3.74 11.40 5.69
N GLY A 486 -4.22 10.36 6.36
CA GLY A 486 -5.47 10.39 7.14
C GLY A 486 -5.33 11.10 8.48
N HIS A 487 -4.18 10.94 9.16
CA HIS A 487 -3.87 11.65 10.41
C HIS A 487 -2.99 12.90 10.22
N LEU A 488 -2.75 13.30 8.97
CA LEU A 488 -2.12 14.56 8.53
C LEU A 488 -0.61 14.72 8.79
N THR A 489 0.11 13.68 9.22
CA THR A 489 1.55 13.80 9.53
C THR A 489 2.47 13.52 8.34
N VAL A 490 1.95 13.45 7.10
CA VAL A 490 2.80 13.40 5.89
C VAL A 490 3.63 14.68 5.80
N ARG A 491 2.96 15.83 5.85
CA ARG A 491 3.58 17.18 5.82
C ARG A 491 3.42 17.91 7.14
N GLY A 492 2.47 17.48 7.96
CA GLY A 492 2.28 17.96 9.31
C GLY A 492 3.23 17.27 10.27
N THR A 493 3.41 17.89 11.42
CA THR A 493 4.16 17.31 12.53
C THR A 493 3.24 17.08 13.72
N PHE A 494 1.92 17.08 13.52
CA PHE A 494 0.93 16.89 14.58
C PHE A 494 -0.18 15.95 14.09
N VAL A 495 -0.70 15.14 15.01
CA VAL A 495 -1.85 14.26 14.78
C VAL A 495 -3.12 15.08 14.83
N ALA A 496 -4.05 14.83 13.90
CA ALA A 496 -5.35 15.50 13.92
C ALA A 496 -6.19 15.04 15.13
N GLU A 497 -6.73 15.99 15.92
CA GLU A 497 -7.51 15.74 17.15
C GLU A 497 -8.71 14.80 16.97
N GLY A 498 -9.24 14.65 15.75
CA GLY A 498 -10.39 13.78 15.47
C GLY A 498 -10.08 12.27 15.42
N GLN A 499 -8.81 11.87 15.49
CA GLN A 499 -8.38 10.47 15.41
C GLN A 499 -8.43 9.83 16.80
N SER A 500 -9.02 8.64 16.94
CA SER A 500 -8.96 7.90 18.21
C SER A 500 -7.63 7.17 18.31
N THR A 501 -6.93 7.35 19.42
CA THR A 501 -5.70 6.61 19.72
C THR A 501 -5.98 5.29 20.45
N LEU A 502 -5.03 4.36 20.42
CA LEU A 502 -5.01 3.14 21.23
C LEU A 502 -5.13 3.46 22.71
N ALA A 503 -4.45 4.50 23.18
CA ALA A 503 -4.52 4.93 24.57
C ALA A 503 -5.96 5.30 24.97
N GLU A 504 -6.68 6.08 24.15
CA GLU A 504 -8.08 6.39 24.42
C GLU A 504 -9.00 5.15 24.36
N VAL A 505 -8.73 4.21 23.45
CA VAL A 505 -9.48 2.96 23.36
C VAL A 505 -9.29 2.13 24.63
N LEU A 506 -8.07 2.03 25.14
CA LEU A 506 -7.74 1.28 26.36
C LEU A 506 -8.22 1.98 27.63
N ASP A 507 -8.12 3.32 27.71
CA ASP A 507 -8.68 4.11 28.81
C ASP A 507 -10.19 3.88 28.95
N ARG A 508 -10.93 3.92 27.83
CA ARG A 508 -12.36 3.58 27.82
C ARG A 508 -12.66 2.13 28.23
N ALA A 509 -11.70 1.23 28.06
CA ALA A 509 -11.78 -0.16 28.51
C ALA A 509 -11.34 -0.35 29.98
N GLY A 510 -10.98 0.73 30.69
CA GLY A 510 -10.62 0.72 32.11
C GLY A 510 -9.13 0.56 32.40
N TYR A 511 -8.26 0.76 31.42
CA TYR A 511 -6.81 0.72 31.62
C TYR A 511 -6.29 2.04 32.16
N PHE A 512 -5.34 2.01 33.09
CA PHE A 512 -4.53 3.19 33.37
C PHE A 512 -3.48 3.35 32.28
N THR A 513 -3.52 4.46 31.54
CA THR A 513 -2.63 4.73 30.40
C THR A 513 -1.53 5.70 30.79
N SER A 514 -0.26 5.31 30.62
CA SER A 514 0.88 6.19 30.84
C SER A 514 1.94 6.08 29.74
N SER A 515 2.71 7.15 29.56
CA SER A 515 3.84 7.16 28.64
C SER A 515 5.10 7.74 29.27
N VAL A 516 6.25 7.18 28.91
CA VAL A 516 7.57 7.66 29.33
C VAL A 516 8.45 7.76 28.09
N SER A 517 8.90 8.97 27.77
CA SER A 517 9.57 9.23 26.49
C SER A 517 10.90 9.95 26.66
N ALA A 518 11.96 9.40 26.06
CA ALA A 518 13.22 10.11 25.84
C ALA A 518 13.23 10.96 24.54
N ASN A 519 12.14 10.93 23.78
CA ASN A 519 11.97 11.71 22.55
C ASN A 519 11.00 12.87 22.77
N ALA A 520 11.52 14.10 22.77
CA ALA A 520 10.71 15.32 22.95
C ALA A 520 9.69 15.57 21.82
N TYR A 521 9.81 14.88 20.67
CA TYR A 521 8.79 14.92 19.62
C TYR A 521 7.56 14.06 19.95
N PHE A 522 7.66 13.11 20.87
CA PHE A 522 6.49 12.45 21.45
C PHE A 522 5.91 13.36 22.54
N SER A 523 5.00 14.24 22.17
CA SER A 523 4.47 15.28 23.06
C SER A 523 3.04 15.67 22.73
N ASN A 524 2.41 16.38 23.67
CA ASN A 524 1.07 16.92 23.51
C ASN A 524 0.95 17.93 22.35
N GLU A 525 1.97 18.77 22.14
CA GLU A 525 2.00 19.73 21.01
C GLU A 525 1.91 19.04 19.64
N ARG A 526 2.29 17.75 19.60
CA ARG A 526 2.32 16.89 18.41
C ARG A 526 1.10 15.96 18.37
N GLY A 527 0.23 15.99 19.39
CA GLY A 527 -0.95 15.13 19.53
C GLY A 527 -0.64 13.67 19.87
N LEU A 528 0.59 13.34 20.24
CA LEU A 528 1.03 11.95 20.47
C LEU A 528 0.73 11.43 21.88
N THR A 529 0.50 12.33 22.85
CA THR A 529 0.13 11.96 24.22
C THR A 529 -1.39 11.90 24.43
N GLN A 530 -2.19 12.03 23.36
CA GLN A 530 -3.64 11.95 23.44
C GLN A 530 -4.10 10.58 23.96
N GLY A 531 -4.89 10.59 25.03
CA GLY A 531 -5.43 9.39 25.69
C GLY A 531 -4.55 8.80 26.79
N PHE A 532 -3.36 9.35 27.02
CA PHE A 532 -2.54 8.99 28.17
C PHE A 532 -2.98 9.81 29.40
N ALA A 533 -3.28 9.14 30.51
CA ALA A 533 -3.61 9.78 31.77
C ALA A 533 -2.38 10.41 32.45
N ASP A 534 -1.18 9.87 32.16
CA ASP A 534 0.10 10.43 32.59
C ASP A 534 1.14 10.37 31.45
N ASP A 535 1.94 11.43 31.31
CA ASP A 535 3.01 11.51 30.31
C ASP A 535 4.27 12.15 30.87
N GLN A 536 5.39 11.42 30.76
CA GLN A 536 6.69 11.87 31.23
C GLN A 536 7.64 12.07 30.04
N ILE A 537 8.12 13.29 29.84
CA ILE A 537 9.14 13.62 28.82
C ILE A 537 10.49 13.83 29.49
N LEU A 538 11.40 12.87 29.27
CA LEU A 538 12.79 12.92 29.72
C LEU A 538 13.59 13.80 28.75
N VAL A 539 13.66 15.10 29.02
CA VAL A 539 14.35 16.07 28.13
C VAL A 539 15.84 15.72 28.02
N ARG A 540 16.30 15.52 26.78
CA ARG A 540 17.72 15.31 26.43
C ARG A 540 18.58 16.52 26.85
N SER A 541 19.11 16.49 28.07
CA SER A 541 20.12 17.45 28.53
C SER A 541 21.51 16.96 28.12
N ASN A 542 22.44 17.89 27.87
CA ASN A 542 23.84 17.61 27.50
C ASN A 542 24.67 16.94 28.63
N THR A 543 24.01 16.31 29.59
CA THR A 543 24.60 15.56 30.71
C THR A 543 24.14 14.12 30.61
N ARG A 544 25.07 13.18 30.81
CA ARG A 544 24.84 11.74 30.86
C ARG A 544 23.50 11.38 31.55
N GLY A 545 22.73 10.49 30.93
CA GLY A 545 21.52 9.89 31.49
C GLY A 545 20.22 10.45 30.92
N ASN A 546 19.86 10.10 29.68
CA ASN A 546 18.48 10.04 29.18
C ASN A 546 18.40 8.83 28.23
N ASP A 547 19.02 7.74 28.67
CA ASP A 547 19.18 6.48 27.96
C ASP A 547 17.96 5.58 28.20
N ALA A 548 17.89 4.49 27.45
CA ALA A 548 16.87 3.46 27.54
C ALA A 548 16.61 3.02 28.99
N GLN A 549 17.65 2.98 29.83
CA GLN A 549 17.53 2.61 31.23
C GLN A 549 16.63 3.57 32.00
N LYS A 550 16.77 4.89 31.80
CA LYS A 550 15.88 5.86 32.47
C LYS A 550 14.43 5.75 32.02
N VAL A 551 14.19 5.48 30.74
CA VAL A 551 12.83 5.24 30.23
C VAL A 551 12.24 4.02 30.93
N VAL A 552 12.98 2.90 30.97
CA VAL A 552 12.53 1.68 31.65
C VAL A 552 12.32 1.92 33.15
N LEU A 553 13.21 2.64 33.83
CA LEU A 553 13.01 2.97 35.25
C LEU A 553 11.74 3.80 35.48
N GLY A 554 11.43 4.76 34.60
CA GLY A 554 10.17 5.50 34.64
C GLY A 554 8.96 4.60 34.37
N MET A 555 9.08 3.64 33.43
CA MET A 555 8.03 2.64 33.22
C MET A 555 7.80 1.78 34.46
N LEU A 556 8.87 1.34 35.14
CA LEU A 556 8.81 0.56 36.38
C LEU A 556 8.19 1.37 37.54
N GLU A 557 8.44 2.69 37.57
CA GLU A 557 7.78 3.59 38.51
C GLU A 557 6.27 3.62 38.28
N GLU A 558 5.82 3.80 37.03
CA GLU A 558 4.40 3.71 36.67
C GLU A 558 3.80 2.34 37.01
N ILE A 559 4.49 1.24 36.68
CA ILE A 559 4.05 -0.12 37.02
C ILE A 559 3.88 -0.27 38.54
N GLY A 560 4.79 0.27 39.35
CA GLY A 560 4.72 0.19 40.80
C GLY A 560 3.65 1.08 41.45
N GLN A 561 3.27 2.19 40.81
CA GLN A 561 2.38 3.19 41.41
C GLN A 561 0.92 3.10 40.91
N ARG A 562 0.67 2.49 39.76
CA ARG A 562 -0.64 2.49 39.10
C ARG A 562 -1.36 1.14 39.24
N PRO A 563 -2.71 1.13 39.30
CA PRO A 563 -3.47 -0.13 39.36
C PRO A 563 -3.52 -0.84 38.01
N SER A 564 -3.52 -2.18 38.03
CA SER A 564 -3.82 -3.02 36.85
C SER A 564 -5.33 -3.01 36.53
N PRO A 565 -5.76 -3.07 35.25
CA PRO A 565 -4.92 -3.20 34.05
C PRO A 565 -4.22 -1.90 33.62
N ARG A 566 -2.98 -2.00 33.15
CA ARG A 566 -2.11 -0.87 32.78
C ARG A 566 -1.76 -0.90 31.29
N PHE A 567 -1.61 0.26 30.67
CA PHE A 567 -0.97 0.43 29.37
C PHE A 567 0.17 1.42 29.52
N VAL A 568 1.42 0.95 29.44
CA VAL A 568 2.62 1.78 29.58
C VAL A 568 3.39 1.81 28.27
N TYR A 569 3.58 3.00 27.72
CA TYR A 569 4.26 3.22 26.44
C TYR A 569 5.62 3.90 26.65
N GLY A 570 6.71 3.15 26.46
CA GLY A 570 8.08 3.63 26.58
C GLY A 570 8.69 3.99 25.23
N VAL A 571 9.24 5.20 25.08
CA VAL A 571 9.93 5.64 23.86
C VAL A 571 11.43 5.76 24.11
N LEU A 572 12.19 4.83 23.52
CA LEU A 572 13.64 4.70 23.65
C LEU A 572 14.30 5.33 22.43
N ASN A 573 15.24 6.25 22.65
CA ASN A 573 15.81 7.10 21.60
C ASN A 573 17.31 6.86 21.33
N ASP A 574 17.90 5.85 21.98
CA ASP A 574 19.35 5.62 22.05
C ASP A 574 19.94 5.34 20.67
N ALA A 575 19.27 4.53 19.85
CA ALA A 575 19.70 4.17 18.51
C ALA A 575 19.38 5.25 17.44
N GLN A 576 18.99 6.46 17.86
CA GLN A 576 18.85 7.65 17.02
C GLN A 576 19.97 8.65 17.33
N ALA A 577 20.61 9.18 16.28
CA ALA A 577 21.72 10.11 16.45
C ALA A 577 21.40 11.30 17.40
N PRO A 578 22.34 11.72 18.28
CA PRO A 578 23.69 11.19 18.41
C PRO A 578 23.78 9.81 19.08
N TYR A 579 24.65 8.97 18.53
CA TYR A 579 25.12 7.72 19.12
C TYR A 579 26.28 8.03 20.09
N ASP A 580 25.97 7.96 21.39
CA ASP A 580 26.81 8.23 22.54
C ASP A 580 26.76 7.10 23.59
N PRO A 581 27.05 5.84 23.21
CA PRO A 581 27.04 4.73 24.17
C PRO A 581 28.15 4.90 25.22
N PRO A 582 28.04 4.26 26.39
CA PRO A 582 29.05 4.37 27.45
C PRO A 582 30.47 4.08 26.94
N SER A 583 31.43 4.94 27.28
CA SER A 583 32.80 4.84 26.77
C SER A 583 33.51 3.57 27.24
N GLU A 584 33.11 3.02 28.38
CA GLU A 584 33.58 1.75 28.94
C GLU A 584 33.23 0.58 28.02
N VAL A 585 31.99 0.54 27.51
CA VAL A 585 31.50 -0.48 26.57
C VAL A 585 32.32 -0.47 25.28
N LEU A 586 32.60 0.73 24.75
CA LEU A 586 33.43 0.88 23.55
C LEU A 586 34.89 0.47 23.78
N ALA A 587 35.45 0.81 24.95
CA ALA A 587 36.83 0.48 25.31
C ALA A 587 37.03 -1.04 25.45
N GLU A 588 36.09 -1.74 26.10
CA GLU A 588 36.09 -3.20 26.22
C GLU A 588 35.98 -3.89 24.86
N ALA A 589 35.19 -3.32 23.94
CA ALA A 589 35.05 -3.81 22.57
C ALA A 589 36.22 -3.40 21.64
N GLY A 590 37.20 -2.66 22.13
CA GLY A 590 38.35 -2.19 21.33
C GLY A 590 37.96 -1.22 20.21
N VAL A 591 36.90 -0.43 20.41
CA VAL A 591 36.40 0.56 19.44
C VAL A 591 37.06 1.91 19.70
N PHE A 592 37.89 2.35 18.76
CA PHE A 592 38.60 3.64 18.84
C PHE A 592 38.23 4.53 17.63
N PRO A 593 38.12 5.86 17.81
CA PRO A 593 37.81 6.77 16.71
C PRO A 593 38.97 6.84 15.72
N PRO A 594 38.73 6.63 14.41
CA PRO A 594 39.74 6.93 13.39
C PRO A 594 39.92 8.44 13.22
N GLU A 595 40.95 8.84 12.46
CA GLU A 595 41.22 10.26 12.17
C GLU A 595 40.01 10.92 11.49
N GLY A 596 39.66 12.13 11.95
CA GLY A 596 38.53 12.90 11.42
C GLY A 596 37.14 12.37 11.80
N ALA A 597 37.03 11.27 12.55
CA ALA A 597 35.74 10.76 13.03
C ALA A 597 35.06 11.75 14.00
N PRO A 598 33.71 11.78 14.04
CA PRO A 598 33.00 12.61 14.99
C PRO A 598 33.19 12.11 16.41
N ALA A 599 33.17 13.03 17.38
CA ALA A 599 32.93 12.66 18.76
C ALA A 599 31.53 12.04 18.90
N GLN A 600 31.38 11.09 19.83
CA GLN A 600 30.17 10.29 20.05
C GLN A 600 28.90 11.17 20.19
N HIS A 601 28.84 12.03 21.21
CA HIS A 601 27.81 13.07 21.39
C HIS A 601 27.57 14.07 20.22
N ARG A 602 28.41 14.06 19.17
CA ARG A 602 28.32 14.97 18.00
C ARG A 602 27.93 14.27 16.70
N THR A 603 27.67 12.96 16.74
CA THR A 603 27.31 12.18 15.56
C THR A 603 26.06 12.73 14.83
N HIS A 604 25.06 13.29 15.50
CA HIS A 604 23.92 13.95 14.83
C HIS A 604 24.32 15.13 13.93
N MET A 605 25.28 15.97 14.36
CA MET A 605 25.80 17.06 13.53
C MET A 605 26.60 16.51 12.35
N TRP A 606 27.33 15.42 12.57
CA TRP A 606 28.09 14.75 11.53
C TRP A 606 27.17 14.11 10.49
N VAL A 607 26.16 13.35 10.91
CA VAL A 607 25.11 12.77 10.05
C VAL A 607 24.42 13.87 9.25
N GLY A 608 24.05 14.99 9.88
CA GLY A 608 23.47 16.14 9.18
C GLY A 608 24.40 16.77 8.13
N ARG A 609 25.72 16.78 8.37
CA ARG A 609 26.72 17.25 7.40
C ARG A 609 26.97 16.25 6.28
N VAL A 610 26.96 14.95 6.57
CA VAL A 610 27.03 13.88 5.57
C VAL A 610 25.81 13.96 4.65
N ARG A 611 24.61 14.04 5.22
CA ARG A 611 23.34 14.19 4.48
C ARG A 611 23.31 15.42 3.58
N THR A 612 24.00 16.50 3.94
CA THR A 612 24.08 17.73 3.14
C THR A 612 25.29 17.78 2.21
N GLY A 613 26.07 16.69 2.10
CA GLY A 613 27.27 16.61 1.27
C GLY A 613 28.44 17.48 1.73
N LYS A 614 28.37 18.03 2.96
CA LYS A 614 29.46 18.85 3.55
C LYS A 614 30.61 17.98 4.08
N ILE A 615 30.35 16.70 4.30
CA ILE A 615 31.33 15.69 4.68
C ILE A 615 31.08 14.48 3.79
N GLU A 616 32.12 14.02 3.10
CA GLU A 616 32.15 12.69 2.48
C GLU A 616 32.92 11.77 3.41
N PRO A 617 32.24 10.87 4.14
CA PRO A 617 32.90 10.06 5.13
C PRO A 617 33.64 8.90 4.48
N ASP A 618 34.82 8.58 5.01
CA ASP A 618 35.53 7.38 4.57
C ASP A 618 34.94 6.10 5.20
N ARG A 619 35.40 4.94 4.71
CA ARG A 619 34.95 3.63 5.20
C ARG A 619 35.21 3.43 6.70
N ALA A 620 36.32 3.94 7.24
CA ALA A 620 36.67 3.77 8.65
C ALA A 620 35.76 4.62 9.55
N GLN A 621 35.45 5.84 9.13
CA GLN A 621 34.52 6.74 9.82
C GLN A 621 33.10 6.16 9.83
N LEU A 622 32.62 5.63 8.71
CA LEU A 622 31.31 4.96 8.62
C LEU A 622 31.24 3.73 9.53
N GLU A 623 32.26 2.87 9.49
CA GLU A 623 32.34 1.69 10.35
C GLU A 623 32.38 2.07 11.84
N TYR A 624 33.12 3.14 12.19
CA TYR A 624 33.14 3.66 13.55
C TYR A 624 31.75 4.13 14.00
N VAL A 625 31.03 4.91 13.18
CA VAL A 625 29.68 5.37 13.50
C VAL A 625 28.70 4.21 13.63
N ARG A 626 28.77 3.19 12.77
CA ARG A 626 27.96 1.95 12.90
C ARG A 626 28.27 1.20 14.20
N ARG A 627 29.53 1.19 14.66
CA ARG A 627 29.90 0.60 15.94
C ARG A 627 29.35 1.39 17.13
N LEU A 628 29.31 2.72 17.05
CA LEU A 628 28.63 3.54 18.05
C LEU A 628 27.14 3.22 18.10
N TYR A 629 26.47 3.15 16.94
CA TYR A 629 25.08 2.74 16.82
C TYR A 629 24.81 1.37 17.48
N ARG A 630 25.64 0.35 17.19
CA ARG A 630 25.50 -0.97 17.85
C ARG A 630 25.79 -0.93 19.34
N GLY A 631 26.61 0.01 19.81
CA GLY A 631 26.80 0.27 21.24
C GLY A 631 25.51 0.73 21.91
N GLU A 632 24.69 1.54 21.22
CA GLU A 632 23.38 1.98 21.72
C GLU A 632 22.38 0.83 21.81
N LEU A 633 22.45 -0.13 20.88
CA LEU A 633 21.63 -1.36 20.97
C LEU A 633 21.95 -2.18 22.22
N GLN A 634 23.18 -2.14 22.73
CA GLN A 634 23.53 -2.77 24.01
C GLN A 634 22.91 -2.03 25.21
N VAL A 635 22.80 -0.71 25.14
CA VAL A 635 22.12 0.09 26.17
C VAL A 635 20.63 -0.27 26.22
N ILE A 636 19.99 -0.42 25.04
CA ILE A 636 18.62 -0.91 24.91
C ILE A 636 18.48 -2.34 25.46
N ASP A 637 19.39 -3.25 25.13
CA ASP A 637 19.38 -4.63 25.65
C ASP A 637 19.44 -4.66 27.18
N LEU A 638 20.37 -3.91 27.79
CA LEU A 638 20.49 -3.81 29.25
C LEU A 638 19.20 -3.27 29.89
N ALA A 639 18.59 -2.24 29.29
CA ALA A 639 17.34 -1.66 29.77
C ALA A 639 16.17 -2.66 29.67
N LEU A 640 16.06 -3.39 28.56
CA LEU A 640 15.09 -4.47 28.43
C LEU A 640 15.31 -5.56 29.48
N GLY A 641 16.57 -5.90 29.77
CA GLY A 641 16.95 -6.81 30.85
C GLY A 641 16.36 -6.40 32.19
N LEU A 642 16.51 -5.12 32.57
CA LEU A 642 15.96 -4.57 33.82
C LEU A 642 14.44 -4.70 33.90
N LEU A 643 13.72 -4.41 32.80
CA LEU A 643 12.26 -4.56 32.77
C LEU A 643 11.85 -6.02 32.98
N LEU A 644 12.49 -6.94 32.25
CA LEU A 644 12.16 -8.37 32.31
C LEU A 644 12.47 -8.95 33.70
N ASP A 645 13.59 -8.54 34.30
CA ASP A 645 14.00 -9.02 35.62
C ASP A 645 13.04 -8.50 36.71
N ASP A 646 12.68 -7.21 36.71
CA ASP A 646 11.71 -6.65 37.67
C ASP A 646 10.32 -7.29 37.52
N LEU A 647 9.82 -7.46 36.29
CA LEU A 647 8.54 -8.15 36.07
C LEU A 647 8.58 -9.64 36.47
N THR A 648 9.74 -10.28 36.37
CA THR A 648 9.94 -11.65 36.85
C THR A 648 9.86 -11.69 38.38
N GLU A 649 10.55 -10.76 39.07
CA GLU A 649 10.53 -10.64 40.53
C GLU A 649 9.13 -10.35 41.08
N ARG A 650 8.29 -9.65 40.31
CA ARG A 650 6.88 -9.38 40.65
C ARG A 650 5.92 -10.51 40.30
N GLU A 651 6.38 -11.56 39.61
CA GLU A 651 5.53 -12.61 39.03
C GLU A 651 4.50 -12.07 38.00
N GLU A 652 4.76 -10.90 37.40
CA GLU A 652 3.89 -10.24 36.42
C GLU A 652 4.30 -10.51 34.97
N LEU A 653 5.54 -11.00 34.73
CA LEU A 653 6.11 -11.19 33.39
C LEU A 653 5.24 -12.06 32.48
N ASP A 654 4.74 -13.20 32.96
CA ASP A 654 3.90 -14.12 32.15
C ASP A 654 2.44 -13.69 32.04
N GLU A 655 2.02 -12.71 32.84
CA GLU A 655 0.67 -12.15 32.78
C GLU A 655 0.55 -11.01 31.76
N ALA A 656 1.65 -10.32 31.48
CA ALA A 656 1.68 -9.13 30.64
C ALA A 656 1.82 -9.43 29.14
N VAL A 657 1.36 -8.49 28.32
CA VAL A 657 1.66 -8.38 26.90
C VAL A 657 2.80 -7.36 26.76
N ILE A 658 3.96 -7.80 26.28
CA ILE A 658 5.13 -6.95 26.08
C ILE A 658 5.44 -6.88 24.59
N VAL A 659 5.52 -5.66 24.05
CA VAL A 659 5.83 -5.41 22.64
C VAL A 659 7.17 -4.71 22.52
N LEU A 660 8.04 -5.27 21.69
CA LEU A 660 9.26 -4.62 21.23
C LEU A 660 9.05 -4.21 19.77
N VAL A 661 9.08 -2.91 19.47
CA VAL A 661 8.74 -2.39 18.14
C VAL A 661 9.68 -1.25 17.74
N GLY A 662 10.26 -1.33 16.55
CA GLY A 662 10.95 -0.21 15.94
C GLY A 662 9.97 0.74 15.24
N VAL A 663 10.13 2.05 15.41
CA VAL A 663 9.25 3.03 14.76
C VAL A 663 9.80 3.53 13.43
N HIS A 664 11.11 3.46 13.21
CA HIS A 664 11.77 3.61 11.92
C HIS A 664 13.20 3.07 12.02
N GLY A 665 13.84 2.82 10.88
CA GLY A 665 15.25 2.47 10.81
C GLY A 665 16.15 3.71 10.71
N GLU A 666 17.38 3.54 10.25
CA GLU A 666 18.41 4.58 10.22
C GLU A 666 19.41 4.27 9.10
N GLU A 667 19.61 5.11 8.10
CA GLU A 667 20.52 4.85 6.97
C GLU A 667 21.97 5.31 7.24
N PHE A 668 22.94 4.58 6.71
CA PHE A 668 24.39 4.82 6.86
C PHE A 668 25.10 4.80 5.49
N LEU A 669 24.53 5.53 4.52
CA LEU A 669 24.96 5.70 3.12
C LEU A 669 24.79 4.48 2.19
N GLU A 670 24.00 3.47 2.56
CA GLU A 670 23.70 2.34 1.67
C GLU A 670 23.14 2.79 0.31
N HIS A 671 22.23 3.77 0.30
CA HIS A 671 21.64 4.35 -0.92
C HIS A 671 21.85 5.86 -1.00
N GLY A 672 22.91 6.34 -0.34
CA GLY A 672 23.28 7.76 -0.29
C GLY A 672 22.54 8.59 0.76
N GLY A 673 21.60 8.00 1.51
CA GLY A 673 20.97 8.63 2.66
C GLY A 673 21.79 8.47 3.94
N ALA A 674 21.61 9.39 4.89
CA ALA A 674 22.27 9.34 6.19
C ALA A 674 21.31 9.76 7.28
N GLY A 675 21.13 8.90 8.27
CA GLY A 675 20.08 8.98 9.27
C GLY A 675 18.73 8.52 8.72
N HIS A 676 17.65 9.07 9.25
CA HIS A 676 16.27 8.71 8.90
C HIS A 676 15.51 9.88 8.25
N GLY A 677 14.30 9.59 7.76
CA GLY A 677 13.34 10.57 7.26
C GLY A 677 13.57 11.03 5.81
N SER A 678 14.54 10.46 5.10
CA SER A 678 14.91 10.86 3.73
C SER A 678 14.69 9.80 2.66
N THR A 679 14.61 8.52 3.03
CA THR A 679 14.52 7.39 2.07
C THR A 679 13.45 6.39 2.50
N LEU A 680 13.11 5.46 1.59
CA LEU A 680 12.15 4.38 1.79
C LEU A 680 12.77 3.00 1.55
N PHE A 681 14.10 2.90 1.60
CA PHE A 681 14.83 1.63 1.53
C PHE A 681 14.65 0.84 2.83
N GLU A 682 14.91 -0.48 2.82
CA GLU A 682 14.71 -1.38 3.95
C GLU A 682 15.35 -0.82 5.22
N GLU A 683 16.55 -0.24 5.13
CA GLU A 683 17.28 0.40 6.23
C GLU A 683 16.50 1.49 6.96
N SER A 684 15.53 2.13 6.28
CA SER A 684 14.71 3.21 6.82
C SER A 684 13.33 2.76 7.28
N ILE A 685 12.73 1.75 6.63
CA ILE A 685 11.31 1.38 6.84
C ILE A 685 11.07 -0.04 7.34
N HIS A 686 12.00 -0.98 7.18
CA HIS A 686 11.92 -2.31 7.77
C HIS A 686 12.36 -2.22 9.23
N VAL A 687 11.49 -2.61 10.15
CA VAL A 687 11.65 -2.39 11.59
C VAL A 687 11.43 -3.69 12.37
N PRO A 688 12.06 -3.86 13.54
CA PRO A 688 11.76 -5.01 14.39
C PRO A 688 10.32 -4.92 14.94
N LEU A 689 9.64 -6.07 15.03
CA LEU A 689 8.38 -6.21 15.75
C LEU A 689 8.32 -7.59 16.39
N ALA A 690 8.19 -7.63 17.71
CA ALA A 690 8.00 -8.86 18.45
C ALA A 690 7.01 -8.65 19.61
N ILE A 691 6.10 -9.61 19.78
CA ILE A 691 5.05 -9.59 20.80
C ILE A 691 5.24 -10.79 21.72
N ARG A 692 5.59 -10.55 22.98
CA ARG A 692 5.63 -11.56 24.05
C ARG A 692 4.32 -11.53 24.81
N ALA A 693 3.58 -12.62 24.76
CA ALA A 693 2.34 -12.79 25.51
C ALA A 693 2.09 -14.28 25.75
N PRO A 694 2.91 -14.98 26.58
CA PRO A 694 2.98 -16.46 26.60
C PRO A 694 1.66 -17.16 26.95
N LYS A 695 0.73 -16.47 27.64
CA LYS A 695 -0.62 -16.98 27.92
C LYS A 695 -1.61 -16.84 26.75
N LEU A 696 -1.27 -16.03 25.76
CA LEU A 696 -2.11 -15.73 24.60
C LEU A 696 -1.47 -16.26 23.30
N LEU A 697 -0.17 -16.09 23.12
CA LEU A 697 0.55 -16.39 21.89
C LEU A 697 1.63 -17.43 22.17
N ALA A 698 1.71 -18.42 21.28
CA ALA A 698 2.90 -19.27 21.22
C ALA A 698 4.06 -18.46 20.60
N PRO A 699 5.30 -18.68 21.06
CA PRO A 699 6.47 -18.11 20.40
C PRO A 699 6.61 -18.68 18.98
N GLY A 700 7.18 -17.89 18.08
CA GLY A 700 7.31 -18.28 16.68
C GLY A 700 7.70 -17.13 15.76
N HIS A 701 7.64 -17.38 14.46
CA HIS A 701 8.05 -16.44 13.42
C HIS A 701 6.96 -16.28 12.36
N VAL A 702 6.68 -15.03 11.99
CA VAL A 702 5.73 -14.66 10.93
C VAL A 702 6.50 -13.96 9.81
N GLN A 703 6.50 -14.57 8.62
CA GLN A 703 7.24 -14.05 7.46
C GLN A 703 6.42 -13.13 6.55
N ALA A 704 5.10 -13.13 6.70
CA ALA A 704 4.23 -12.28 5.91
C ALA A 704 4.51 -10.80 6.20
N PRO A 705 4.59 -9.92 5.17
CA PRO A 705 4.72 -8.49 5.38
C PRO A 705 3.56 -7.94 6.20
N VAL A 706 3.88 -7.22 7.27
CA VAL A 706 2.94 -6.49 8.12
C VAL A 706 3.40 -5.04 8.25
N ASP A 707 2.49 -4.15 8.66
CA ASP A 707 2.89 -2.79 8.99
C ASP A 707 2.32 -2.33 10.33
N LEU A 708 2.87 -1.22 10.85
CA LEU A 708 2.56 -0.76 12.19
C LEU A 708 1.10 -0.28 12.37
N LEU A 709 0.31 -0.13 11.29
CA LEU A 709 -1.15 0.11 11.42
C LEU A 709 -1.82 -1.04 12.16
N ASP A 710 -1.32 -2.25 11.95
CA ASP A 710 -1.96 -3.48 12.39
C ASP A 710 -1.72 -3.73 13.90
N LEU A 711 -0.78 -3.02 14.54
CA LEU A 711 -0.43 -3.28 15.94
C LEU A 711 -1.56 -2.92 16.92
N SER A 712 -2.15 -1.73 16.80
CA SER A 712 -3.25 -1.30 17.67
C SER A 712 -4.47 -2.24 17.61
N PRO A 713 -5.02 -2.60 16.43
CA PRO A 713 -6.10 -3.59 16.35
C PRO A 713 -5.68 -4.96 16.89
N THR A 714 -4.42 -5.39 16.67
CA THR A 714 -3.89 -6.64 17.25
C THR A 714 -3.92 -6.62 18.77
N LEU A 715 -3.46 -5.54 19.41
CA LEU A 715 -3.48 -5.41 20.87
C LEU A 715 -4.91 -5.41 21.41
N THR A 716 -5.84 -4.66 20.80
CA THR A 716 -7.24 -4.68 21.23
C THR A 716 -7.88 -6.07 21.09
N ASP A 717 -7.55 -6.82 20.02
CA ASP A 717 -8.06 -8.18 19.79
C ASP A 717 -7.56 -9.17 20.84
N LEU A 718 -6.25 -9.12 21.17
CA LEU A 718 -5.63 -9.93 22.23
C LEU A 718 -6.25 -9.69 23.60
N LEU A 719 -6.67 -8.45 23.88
CA LEU A 719 -7.23 -8.04 25.17
C LEU A 719 -8.76 -8.17 25.23
N GLY A 720 -9.42 -8.55 24.12
CA GLY A 720 -10.88 -8.61 24.05
C GLY A 720 -11.57 -7.23 24.09
N VAL A 721 -10.85 -6.18 23.69
CA VAL A 721 -11.35 -4.80 23.63
C VAL A 721 -11.86 -4.51 22.22
N ALA A 722 -12.99 -3.81 22.10
CA ALA A 722 -13.49 -3.37 20.81
C ALA A 722 -12.59 -2.26 20.22
N TYR A 723 -12.18 -2.41 18.95
CA TYR A 723 -11.42 -1.40 18.22
C TYR A 723 -12.32 -0.30 17.62
N ASP A 724 -11.75 0.84 17.24
CA ASP A 724 -12.49 1.91 16.55
C ASP A 724 -12.76 1.51 15.08
N PRO A 725 -14.02 1.53 14.59
CA PRO A 725 -14.35 1.12 13.22
C PRO A 725 -13.73 2.02 12.13
N ARG A 726 -13.15 3.17 12.49
CA ARG A 726 -12.40 4.06 11.58
C ARG A 726 -10.94 3.65 11.40
N TRP A 727 -10.43 2.76 12.24
CA TRP A 727 -9.08 2.20 12.10
C TRP A 727 -8.95 1.46 10.77
N GLN A 728 -7.79 1.60 10.15
CA GLN A 728 -7.48 1.09 8.82
C GLN A 728 -6.55 -0.13 8.87
N GLY A 729 -5.92 -0.40 10.01
CA GLY A 729 -5.19 -1.65 10.25
C GLY A 729 -6.13 -2.81 10.55
N GLU A 730 -5.60 -4.03 10.49
CA GLU A 730 -6.29 -5.26 10.85
C GLU A 730 -5.53 -5.99 11.96
N SER A 731 -6.24 -6.78 12.76
CA SER A 731 -5.58 -7.64 13.74
C SER A 731 -4.68 -8.66 13.01
N LEU A 732 -3.44 -8.78 13.45
CA LEU A 732 -2.47 -9.77 12.96
C LEU A 732 -2.73 -11.15 13.54
N VAL A 733 -3.59 -11.26 14.55
CA VAL A 733 -3.93 -12.53 15.21
C VAL A 733 -4.28 -13.67 14.24
N PRO A 734 -5.15 -13.48 13.23
CA PRO A 734 -5.47 -14.55 12.29
C PRO A 734 -4.29 -14.95 11.40
N LEU A 735 -3.27 -14.11 11.30
CA LEU A 735 -2.05 -14.35 10.53
C LEU A 735 -1.11 -15.32 11.27
N ILE A 736 -1.14 -15.31 12.61
CA ILE A 736 -0.13 -15.96 13.47
C ILE A 736 -0.09 -17.47 13.25
N ASP A 737 -1.25 -18.12 13.20
CA ASP A 737 -1.34 -19.57 13.03
C ASP A 737 -1.73 -19.99 11.59
N ASP A 738 -1.75 -19.04 10.64
CA ASP A 738 -2.06 -19.34 9.25
C ASP A 738 -0.78 -19.77 8.50
N PRO A 739 -0.66 -21.05 8.07
CA PRO A 739 0.50 -21.50 7.32
C PRO A 739 0.58 -20.91 5.89
N GLN A 740 -0.46 -20.21 5.43
CA GLN A 740 -0.60 -19.67 4.08
C GLN A 740 -1.31 -18.29 4.11
N PRO A 741 -0.72 -17.29 4.78
CA PRO A 741 -1.34 -15.99 5.03
C PRO A 741 -1.69 -15.22 3.76
N PRO A 742 -2.73 -14.35 3.74
CA PRO A 742 -3.09 -13.56 2.58
C PRO A 742 -2.02 -12.58 2.12
N PRO A 743 -1.94 -12.27 0.81
CA PRO A 743 -0.97 -11.31 0.35
C PRO A 743 -1.44 -9.95 0.84
N ARG A 744 -0.55 -9.22 1.51
CA ARG A 744 -0.84 -7.90 2.07
C ARG A 744 -0.13 -6.84 1.27
N LEU A 745 -0.81 -5.73 1.05
CA LEU A 745 -0.19 -4.49 0.58
C LEU A 745 0.21 -3.66 1.79
N VAL A 746 1.52 -3.59 2.02
CA VAL A 746 2.14 -2.68 2.98
C VAL A 746 2.51 -1.39 2.26
N VAL A 747 2.27 -0.23 2.87
CA VAL A 747 2.62 1.07 2.30
C VAL A 747 3.29 2.00 3.31
N SER A 748 4.45 2.53 2.95
CA SER A 748 5.20 3.53 3.71
C SER A 748 5.22 4.87 2.97
N TYR A 749 5.35 5.97 3.72
CA TYR A 749 5.18 7.34 3.25
C TYR A 749 6.36 8.24 3.62
N LEU A 750 6.73 9.16 2.74
CA LEU A 750 7.61 10.29 3.05
C LEU A 750 6.91 11.63 2.85
N GLY A 751 7.43 12.67 3.53
CA GLY A 751 6.82 14.00 3.52
C GLY A 751 6.94 14.76 2.20
N ASP A 752 7.83 14.33 1.30
CA ASP A 752 7.93 14.85 -0.07
C ASP A 752 6.85 14.27 -1.01
N GLY A 753 6.02 13.34 -0.52
CA GLY A 753 4.98 12.66 -1.28
C GLY A 753 5.38 11.26 -1.77
N SER A 754 6.62 10.83 -1.52
CA SER A 754 7.08 9.50 -1.92
C SER A 754 6.35 8.40 -1.16
N ARG A 755 6.22 7.24 -1.80
CA ARG A 755 5.62 6.03 -1.22
C ARG A 755 6.39 4.78 -1.59
N ALA A 756 6.46 3.84 -0.66
CA ALA A 756 6.90 2.48 -0.94
C ALA A 756 5.71 1.55 -0.77
N ALA A 757 5.53 0.62 -1.69
CA ALA A 757 4.51 -0.42 -1.66
C ALA A 757 5.20 -1.78 -1.67
N ILE A 758 4.80 -2.68 -0.77
CA ILE A 758 5.36 -4.03 -0.65
C ILE A 758 4.22 -5.05 -0.71
N ILE A 759 4.37 -6.07 -1.57
CA ILE A 759 3.53 -7.29 -1.59
C ILE A 759 4.43 -8.51 -1.70
N GLY A 760 4.34 -9.40 -0.71
CA GLY A 760 5.28 -10.52 -0.63
C GLY A 760 6.71 -9.97 -0.62
N LEU A 761 7.59 -10.50 -1.47
CA LEU A 761 9.00 -10.07 -1.57
C LEU A 761 9.24 -9.02 -2.67
N HIS A 762 8.19 -8.34 -3.15
CA HIS A 762 8.30 -7.35 -4.22
C HIS A 762 8.00 -5.96 -3.69
N LYS A 763 8.91 -5.02 -3.94
CA LYS A 763 8.84 -3.65 -3.46
C LYS A 763 8.88 -2.66 -4.61
N PHE A 764 7.99 -1.68 -4.57
CA PHE A 764 7.91 -0.59 -5.53
C PHE A 764 8.01 0.74 -4.79
N VAL A 765 8.94 1.61 -5.19
CA VAL A 765 9.08 2.95 -4.63
C VAL A 765 8.67 3.98 -5.67
N LEU A 766 7.75 4.86 -5.31
CA LEU A 766 7.35 6.04 -6.06
C LEU A 766 7.90 7.28 -5.36
N GLY A 767 8.90 7.92 -5.95
CA GLY A 767 9.49 9.19 -5.50
C GLY A 767 8.64 10.42 -5.85
N PRO A 768 9.09 11.63 -5.47
CA PRO A 768 8.31 12.87 -5.61
C PRO A 768 8.32 13.42 -7.05
N GLY A 769 9.18 12.88 -7.90
CA GLY A 769 9.32 13.28 -9.30
C GLY A 769 8.18 12.80 -10.18
N ARG A 770 8.18 13.30 -11.42
CA ARG A 770 7.35 12.78 -12.51
C ARG A 770 8.17 11.76 -13.29
N GLY A 771 7.52 10.79 -13.91
CA GLY A 771 8.21 9.90 -14.85
C GLY A 771 8.43 8.47 -14.34
N ARG A 772 9.25 7.71 -15.08
CA ARG A 772 9.72 6.36 -14.68
C ARG A 772 10.94 6.49 -13.78
N GLU A 773 11.70 7.54 -13.99
CA GLU A 773 12.91 7.93 -13.27
C GLU A 773 12.66 8.25 -11.79
N SER A 774 11.41 8.54 -11.41
CA SER A 774 11.00 8.64 -10.01
C SER A 774 10.43 7.33 -9.47
N GLN A 775 10.54 6.22 -10.19
CA GLN A 775 9.99 4.92 -9.80
C GLN A 775 11.11 3.89 -9.74
N HIS A 776 11.10 3.07 -8.69
CA HIS A 776 12.05 1.98 -8.51
C HIS A 776 11.31 0.69 -8.17
N PHE A 777 11.85 -0.45 -8.59
CA PHE A 777 11.26 -1.75 -8.29
C PHE A 777 12.33 -2.77 -7.91
N PHE A 778 12.11 -3.47 -6.79
CA PHE A 778 13.06 -4.42 -6.23
C PHE A 778 12.40 -5.76 -5.97
N ASP A 779 13.14 -6.83 -6.27
CA ASP A 779 12.84 -8.20 -5.88
C ASP A 779 13.69 -8.53 -4.65
N LEU A 780 13.11 -8.38 -3.46
CA LEU A 780 13.79 -8.53 -2.18
C LEU A 780 14.25 -9.96 -1.91
N ALA A 781 13.74 -10.95 -2.65
CA ALA A 781 14.22 -12.33 -2.55
C ALA A 781 15.60 -12.49 -3.19
N ALA A 782 15.82 -11.84 -4.34
CA ALA A 782 17.06 -11.88 -5.08
C ALA A 782 18.05 -10.78 -4.66
N ASP A 783 17.52 -9.65 -4.18
CA ASP A 783 18.27 -8.44 -3.83
C ASP A 783 17.72 -7.79 -2.55
N PRO A 784 18.00 -8.38 -1.37
CA PRO A 784 17.56 -7.81 -0.09
C PRO A 784 18.13 -6.42 0.21
N ALA A 785 19.24 -6.03 -0.45
CA ALA A 785 19.91 -4.75 -0.26
C ALA A 785 19.44 -3.66 -1.25
N GLU A 786 18.47 -3.96 -2.12
CA GLU A 786 17.87 -3.01 -3.05
C GLU A 786 18.88 -2.27 -3.95
N LEU A 787 19.91 -2.98 -4.44
CA LEU A 787 20.96 -2.43 -5.30
C LEU A 787 20.64 -2.57 -6.80
N ALA A 788 19.75 -3.49 -7.17
CA ALA A 788 19.38 -3.82 -8.53
C ALA A 788 17.95 -3.34 -8.83
N ASP A 789 17.83 -2.10 -9.30
CA ASP A 789 16.54 -1.56 -9.76
C ASP A 789 16.06 -2.28 -11.04
N ARG A 790 14.86 -2.85 -10.96
CA ARG A 790 14.19 -3.63 -12.00
C ARG A 790 12.97 -2.93 -12.56
N ILE A 791 12.85 -1.62 -12.43
CA ILE A 791 11.72 -0.86 -12.99
C ILE A 791 11.56 -1.05 -14.50
N ALA A 792 12.64 -1.36 -15.23
CA ALA A 792 12.65 -1.60 -16.66
C ALA A 792 12.08 -2.97 -17.06
N ASP A 793 12.27 -4.00 -16.24
CA ASP A 793 12.02 -5.41 -16.58
C ASP A 793 11.24 -6.20 -15.51
N GLY A 794 10.62 -5.50 -14.55
CA GLY A 794 9.94 -6.09 -13.38
C GLY A 794 8.66 -6.89 -13.66
N GLY A 795 8.19 -6.92 -14.93
CA GLY A 795 7.16 -7.85 -15.40
C GLY A 795 5.82 -7.83 -14.62
N ILE A 796 5.26 -9.01 -14.40
CA ILE A 796 4.03 -9.29 -13.64
C ILE A 796 4.14 -8.78 -12.21
N ALA A 797 5.28 -9.01 -11.54
CA ALA A 797 5.48 -8.59 -10.17
C ALA A 797 5.39 -7.05 -10.02
N LEU A 798 6.06 -6.30 -10.89
CA LEU A 798 5.95 -4.84 -10.94
C LEU A 798 4.49 -4.40 -11.16
N ARG A 799 3.81 -5.00 -12.15
CA ARG A 799 2.41 -4.67 -12.46
C ARG A 799 1.49 -4.92 -11.27
N MET A 800 1.68 -6.02 -10.55
CA MET A 800 0.91 -6.36 -9.36
C MET A 800 1.06 -5.30 -8.28
N VAL A 801 2.29 -5.00 -7.83
CA VAL A 801 2.53 -4.04 -6.75
C VAL A 801 2.08 -2.63 -7.15
N ARG A 802 2.37 -2.21 -8.39
CA ARG A 802 1.99 -0.91 -8.90
C ARG A 802 0.47 -0.75 -9.03
N THR A 803 -0.24 -1.78 -9.49
CA THR A 803 -1.71 -1.75 -9.59
C THR A 803 -2.34 -1.67 -8.21
N ALA A 804 -1.85 -2.45 -7.26
CA ALA A 804 -2.31 -2.40 -5.88
C ALA A 804 -2.09 -1.00 -5.26
N LEU A 805 -0.93 -0.37 -5.50
CA LEU A 805 -0.67 1.00 -5.06
C LEU A 805 -1.55 2.03 -5.79
N ALA A 806 -1.80 1.86 -7.09
CA ALA A 806 -2.66 2.75 -7.88
C ALA A 806 -4.05 2.87 -7.27
N TRP A 807 -4.61 1.78 -6.72
CA TRP A 807 -5.91 1.80 -6.05
C TRP A 807 -5.94 2.59 -4.75
N GLN A 808 -4.80 2.79 -4.09
CA GLN A 808 -4.71 3.63 -2.89
C GLN A 808 -4.53 5.12 -3.20
N LEU A 809 -4.25 5.49 -4.45
CA LEU A 809 -3.88 6.87 -4.83
C LEU A 809 -5.01 7.84 -5.27
N PRO A 810 -6.27 7.48 -5.63
CA PRO A 810 -7.18 8.44 -6.26
C PRO A 810 -7.66 9.60 -5.37
N GLU A 811 -6.93 10.71 -5.25
CA GLU A 811 -7.34 12.01 -4.64
C GLU A 811 -7.93 11.99 -3.21
N GLN A 812 -7.44 11.07 -2.36
CA GLN A 812 -7.67 10.95 -0.90
C GLN A 812 -8.95 10.27 -0.34
N PRO A 813 -9.51 9.19 -0.90
CA PRO A 813 -10.24 8.23 -0.10
C PRO A 813 -9.24 7.45 0.75
N GLN A 814 -9.46 7.48 2.06
CA GLN A 814 -8.77 6.65 3.02
C GLN A 814 -9.07 5.17 2.73
N TRP A 815 -8.06 4.36 2.44
CA TRP A 815 -8.23 2.92 2.20
C TRP A 815 -8.62 2.22 3.51
N ASN A 816 -9.85 1.68 3.57
CA ASN A 816 -10.33 0.93 4.74
C ASN A 816 -10.02 -0.55 4.56
N ARG A 817 -8.87 -1.03 5.08
CA ARG A 817 -8.48 -2.45 4.92
C ARG A 817 -9.51 -3.41 5.53
N PRO A 818 -10.03 -3.21 6.77
CA PRO A 818 -11.03 -4.11 7.33
C PRO A 818 -12.29 -4.29 6.48
N ARG A 819 -12.67 -3.28 5.68
CA ARG A 819 -13.86 -3.32 4.84
C ARG A 819 -13.57 -3.76 3.41
N TRP A 820 -12.49 -3.28 2.80
CA TRP A 820 -12.20 -3.49 1.39
C TRP A 820 -11.11 -4.53 1.13
N GLY A 821 -10.49 -5.06 2.18
CA GLY A 821 -9.31 -5.91 2.09
C GLY A 821 -8.07 -5.09 1.73
N THR A 822 -7.07 -5.72 1.11
CA THR A 822 -5.87 -5.01 0.62
C THR A 822 -5.94 -4.87 -0.91
N GLY A 823 -5.13 -3.98 -1.50
CA GLY A 823 -5.05 -3.89 -2.97
C GLY A 823 -4.66 -5.21 -3.67
N ALA A 824 -4.04 -6.15 -2.94
CA ALA A 824 -3.67 -7.49 -3.41
C ALA A 824 -4.71 -8.57 -3.09
N ASN A 825 -5.68 -8.26 -2.24
CA ASN A 825 -6.75 -9.14 -1.77
C ASN A 825 -7.99 -8.31 -1.44
N LEU A 826 -8.75 -7.95 -2.47
CA LEU A 826 -9.95 -7.15 -2.31
C LEU A 826 -11.12 -8.00 -1.80
N ALA A 827 -11.82 -7.50 -0.80
CA ALA A 827 -13.07 -8.09 -0.31
C ALA A 827 -14.23 -7.73 -1.25
N PRO A 828 -15.30 -8.57 -1.33
CA PRO A 828 -16.50 -8.27 -2.12
C PRO A 828 -17.12 -6.90 -1.84
N ALA A 829 -17.05 -6.43 -0.58
CA ALA A 829 -17.53 -5.13 -0.17
C ALA A 829 -16.86 -3.95 -0.92
N PHE A 830 -15.63 -4.11 -1.43
CA PHE A 830 -15.02 -3.12 -2.30
C PHE A 830 -15.84 -2.91 -3.58
N ALA A 831 -16.26 -3.99 -4.24
CA ALA A 831 -17.09 -3.89 -5.43
C ALA A 831 -18.49 -3.35 -5.12
N LEU A 832 -19.07 -3.71 -3.97
CA LEU A 832 -20.38 -3.24 -3.52
C LEU A 832 -20.38 -1.73 -3.24
N ASP A 833 -19.41 -1.24 -2.46
CA ASP A 833 -19.36 0.16 -2.05
C ASP A 833 -19.00 1.11 -3.19
N HIS A 834 -18.18 0.62 -4.13
CA HIS A 834 -17.72 1.44 -5.25
C HIS A 834 -18.58 1.29 -6.50
N GLY A 835 -19.58 0.39 -6.52
CA GLY A 835 -20.65 0.33 -7.53
C GLY A 835 -20.15 0.41 -8.97
N LEU A 836 -18.94 -0.13 -9.23
CA LEU A 836 -18.26 -0.05 -10.53
C LEU A 836 -18.93 -0.92 -11.59
#